data_AF-M7AVZ2-F1
#
_entry.id   AF-M7AVZ2-F1
#
_cell.length_a   1.000
_cell.length_b   1.000
_cell.length_c   1.000
_cell.angle_alpha   90.00
_cell.angle_beta   90.00
_cell.angle_gamma   90.00
#
_symmetry.space_group_name_H-M   'P 1'
#
loop_
_entity.id
_entity.type
_entity.pdbx_description
1 polymer ?
#
loop_
_entity_poly.entity_id
_entity_poly.type
_entity_poly.pdbx_seq_one_letter_code
_entity_poly.pdbx_strand_id
1 'polypeptide(L)'
;MQLLKLTHNCLNFDFIGTSTDESSDDLCTVQIPTSWRSAFLDSSTLQLFFDLYHSIPPSFSPLVLSCLVQIASVRRSLFNNAERAKFLSHLVDGVKRILENPQSLSDPNNYHEFCRLLARLKSNYQLGELVKVENYPEVIRLIANFTVTSLQHWEFAPNSVHYLLSLWQRLAASVPYVKATEPHMLETYTPEVTKAYITSRLESVHIILRDGLEDPLDDTGLVQQQLDQLSTIGRCEYEKTCALLVQLFDQSAQTFQELLQSATASPMDIAVQEGRLTWLVYIIGAVIGGRVSFASTDEQDAMDGELVCRVLQLMNLTDSRLAQAGNEKLELAMLSFFEQFRKIYIGDQVQKSSKLYRRLSEVLGLNDETMVLSVFIGKIITNLKYWGRCEPITSKTLQLLNDLSIGYPFLSVRKLVKLSAVQFMLNNHTSEHFSFLGINNQSNLTDMRCRTTFYTALGRLLMVDLGEDEDQYEQFMLPLTAAFEAVAQMFSTNTFNEQEAKRTLVGLVRDLRGIAFAFNAKTSFMMLFEWMSQRLQFDVSSPNGILLFRETSKMITTYGNRILTLGEVPKDQVYALKLKGISICFSMLKAALSGSYVNFGVFRLYGDDALDNALQTFIKLLLSIPHSDLLDYPKLSQSYYSLLEVLTQDHMNFIASLEPHVIMYILSSISEGLTALDTMVCTGCCSCLDHIVTYLFKQLSRSTKKRTTPLTQESDRFLHIMQQHPEMIQQMLSTVLNIIIFEDCRNQWSMSRPLLGLILLNEKYFSDLRNSIVNSQPPEKQQAMHLCFENLMEGIERNLLTKNRDRFTQNLSAFRREVNDSMKNSTYGVNSNDMMS
;
A
#
# COMPACT_ATOMS: atom_id res chain seq x y z
N MET A 1 -26.50 -17.34 27.62
CA MET A 1 -26.18 -16.36 26.55
C MET A 1 -25.40 -15.16 27.07
N GLN A 2 -25.94 -14.33 27.96
CA GLN A 2 -25.27 -13.10 28.43
C GLN A 2 -23.89 -13.36 29.06
N LEU A 3 -23.76 -14.43 29.85
CA LEU A 3 -22.47 -14.84 30.43
C LEU A 3 -21.44 -15.23 29.35
N LEU A 4 -21.82 -16.01 28.34
CA LEU A 4 -20.91 -16.36 27.24
C LEU A 4 -20.49 -15.14 26.42
N LYS A 5 -21.40 -14.18 26.20
CA LYS A 5 -21.07 -12.91 25.53
C LYS A 5 -20.10 -12.08 26.36
N LEU A 6 -20.32 -12.02 27.67
CA LEU A 6 -19.40 -11.36 28.59
C LEU A 6 -18.03 -12.03 28.55
N THR A 7 -17.96 -13.35 28.65
CA THR A 7 -16.70 -14.11 28.56
C THR A 7 -15.97 -13.85 27.26
N HIS A 8 -16.68 -13.90 26.12
CA HIS A 8 -16.09 -13.59 24.81
C HIS A 8 -15.53 -12.16 24.75
N ASN A 9 -16.27 -11.18 25.26
CA ASN A 9 -15.82 -9.79 25.31
C ASN A 9 -14.61 -9.62 26.24
N CYS A 10 -14.56 -10.33 27.36
CA CYS A 10 -13.41 -10.34 28.26
C CYS A 10 -12.16 -10.95 27.60
N LEU A 11 -12.34 -12.00 26.79
CA LEU A 11 -11.25 -12.65 26.05
C LEU A 11 -10.75 -11.80 24.87
N ASN A 12 -11.62 -10.99 24.25
CA ASN A 12 -11.27 -10.09 23.15
C ASN A 12 -10.73 -8.73 23.61
N PHE A 13 -10.82 -8.40 24.89
CA PHE A 13 -10.42 -7.08 25.37
C PHE A 13 -8.92 -6.87 25.21
N ASP A 14 -8.53 -5.78 24.56
CA ASP A 14 -7.13 -5.40 24.40
C ASP A 14 -6.61 -4.70 25.66
N PHE A 15 -5.91 -5.46 26.51
CA PHE A 15 -5.37 -4.97 27.76
C PHE A 15 -4.14 -4.05 27.60
N ILE A 16 -3.53 -3.95 26.41
CA ILE A 16 -2.21 -3.30 26.22
C ILE A 16 -2.22 -2.22 25.12
N GLY A 17 -3.30 -2.06 24.36
CA GLY A 17 -3.38 -1.08 23.27
C GLY A 17 -2.56 -1.50 22.04
N THR A 18 -2.45 -2.80 21.81
CA THR A 18 -1.70 -3.41 20.70
C THR A 18 -2.59 -4.06 19.66
N SER A 19 -3.92 -3.91 19.73
CA SER A 19 -4.83 -4.37 18.70
C SER A 19 -4.50 -3.65 17.40
N THR A 20 -3.84 -4.36 16.49
CA THR A 20 -3.84 -3.99 15.08
C THR A 20 -5.28 -4.07 14.57
N ASP A 21 -5.56 -3.25 13.57
CA ASP A 21 -6.85 -3.13 12.90
C ASP A 21 -7.49 -4.52 12.66
N GLU A 22 -8.77 -4.70 12.99
CA GLU A 22 -9.49 -5.97 12.78
C GLU A 22 -9.50 -6.40 11.30
N SER A 23 -9.13 -5.48 10.40
CA SER A 23 -8.93 -5.69 8.96
C SER A 23 -7.59 -6.34 8.57
N SER A 24 -6.64 -6.46 9.51
CA SER A 24 -5.31 -7.03 9.24
C SER A 24 -5.33 -8.57 9.28
N ASP A 25 -4.88 -9.20 8.20
CA ASP A 25 -4.84 -10.67 7.95
C ASP A 25 -3.99 -11.48 8.97
N ASP A 26 -3.39 -10.82 9.96
CA ASP A 26 -2.56 -11.46 10.96
C ASP A 26 -3.41 -12.09 12.05
N LEU A 27 -3.34 -13.43 12.16
CA LEU A 27 -3.89 -14.19 13.28
C LEU A 27 -3.12 -13.82 14.57
N CYS A 28 -3.47 -12.69 15.19
CA CYS A 28 -2.80 -12.15 16.38
C CYS A 28 -2.99 -13.03 17.61
N THR A 29 -1.97 -13.10 18.48
CA THR A 29 -2.06 -13.75 19.79
C THR A 29 -2.80 -12.85 20.78
N VAL A 30 -3.67 -13.44 21.60
CA VAL A 30 -4.39 -12.75 22.67
C VAL A 30 -3.46 -12.54 23.87
N GLN A 31 -3.38 -11.30 24.35
CA GLN A 31 -2.66 -10.96 25.57
C GLN A 31 -3.62 -10.84 26.74
N ILE A 32 -3.49 -11.76 27.70
CA ILE A 32 -4.34 -11.84 28.89
C ILE A 32 -3.52 -11.43 30.12
N PRO A 33 -4.11 -10.73 31.11
CA PRO A 33 -3.43 -10.39 32.36
C PRO A 33 -2.82 -11.63 33.04
N THR A 34 -1.61 -11.48 33.57
CA THR A 34 -0.88 -12.57 34.25
C THR A 34 -1.62 -13.09 35.48
N SER A 35 -2.48 -12.28 36.10
CA SER A 35 -3.34 -12.69 37.22
C SER A 35 -4.35 -13.79 36.83
N TRP A 36 -4.71 -13.92 35.54
CA TRP A 36 -5.65 -14.94 35.06
C TRP A 36 -4.96 -16.26 34.71
N ARG A 37 -3.62 -16.35 34.81
CA ARG A 37 -2.84 -17.52 34.45
C ARG A 37 -3.38 -18.82 35.08
N SER A 38 -3.77 -18.78 36.36
CA SER A 38 -4.29 -19.96 37.07
C SER A 38 -5.55 -20.54 36.41
N ALA A 39 -6.43 -19.70 35.84
CA ALA A 39 -7.65 -20.15 35.18
C ALA A 39 -7.36 -20.89 33.86
N PHE A 40 -6.30 -20.51 33.13
CA PHE A 40 -5.92 -21.15 31.86
C PHE A 40 -5.03 -22.39 32.05
N LEU A 41 -4.34 -22.49 33.19
CA LEU A 41 -3.56 -23.68 33.54
C LEU A 41 -4.41 -24.82 34.08
N ASP A 42 -5.59 -24.52 34.61
CA ASP A 42 -6.55 -25.54 35.02
C ASP A 42 -7.14 -26.23 33.78
N SER A 43 -6.86 -27.52 33.63
CA SER A 43 -7.40 -28.36 32.56
C SER A 43 -8.93 -28.40 32.56
N SER A 44 -9.56 -28.15 33.71
CA SER A 44 -11.03 -28.12 33.84
C SER A 44 -11.66 -27.00 33.00
N THR A 45 -10.99 -25.84 32.88
CA THR A 45 -11.51 -24.68 32.16
C THR A 45 -11.64 -24.96 30.67
N LEU A 46 -10.59 -25.50 30.03
CA LEU A 46 -10.63 -25.82 28.61
C LEU A 46 -11.65 -26.93 28.32
N GLN A 47 -11.67 -27.97 29.17
CA GLN A 47 -12.62 -29.07 29.10
C GLN A 47 -14.07 -28.57 29.21
N LEU A 48 -14.34 -27.63 30.10
CA LEU A 48 -15.66 -27.01 30.27
C LEU A 48 -16.17 -26.38 28.98
N PHE A 49 -15.34 -25.64 28.22
CA PHE A 49 -15.79 -25.05 26.95
C PHE A 49 -16.11 -26.11 25.89
N PHE A 50 -15.33 -27.19 25.83
CA PHE A 50 -15.64 -28.32 24.94
C PHE A 50 -16.90 -29.06 25.38
N ASP A 51 -17.11 -29.29 26.67
CA ASP A 51 -18.33 -29.96 27.19
C ASP A 51 -19.57 -29.09 26.99
N LEU A 52 -19.42 -27.77 27.17
CA LEU A 52 -20.46 -26.80 26.84
C LEU A 52 -20.83 -26.95 25.37
N TYR A 53 -19.88 -26.89 24.43
CA TYR A 53 -20.17 -26.99 23.00
C TYR A 53 -21.08 -28.19 22.63
N HIS A 54 -20.89 -29.34 23.26
CA HIS A 54 -21.70 -30.55 23.02
C HIS A 54 -23.07 -30.54 23.73
N SER A 55 -23.24 -29.74 24.78
CA SER A 55 -24.41 -29.75 25.66
C SER A 55 -25.40 -28.60 25.40
N ILE A 56 -24.95 -27.48 24.85
CA ILE A 56 -25.81 -26.31 24.57
C ILE A 56 -26.52 -26.40 23.21
N PRO A 57 -27.67 -25.71 23.05
CA PRO A 57 -28.38 -25.61 21.78
C PRO A 57 -27.51 -25.04 20.65
N PRO A 58 -27.75 -25.44 19.37
CA PRO A 58 -26.98 -25.01 18.21
C PRO A 58 -26.88 -23.49 18.04
N SER A 59 -27.89 -22.74 18.50
CA SER A 59 -27.91 -21.27 18.44
C SER A 59 -26.83 -20.57 19.28
N PHE A 60 -26.22 -21.27 20.25
CA PHE A 60 -25.17 -20.71 21.12
C PHE A 60 -23.80 -21.35 20.89
N SER A 61 -23.74 -22.45 20.15
CA SER A 61 -22.51 -23.15 19.78
C SER A 61 -21.47 -22.27 19.09
N PRO A 62 -21.83 -21.31 18.19
CA PRO A 62 -20.82 -20.47 17.54
C PRO A 62 -20.08 -19.60 18.54
N LEU A 63 -20.78 -19.04 19.52
CA LEU A 63 -20.20 -18.17 20.54
C LEU A 63 -19.24 -18.93 21.47
N VAL A 64 -19.50 -20.21 21.72
CA VAL A 64 -18.57 -21.08 22.47
C VAL A 64 -17.33 -21.39 21.64
N LEU A 65 -17.47 -21.67 20.34
CA LEU A 65 -16.33 -21.81 19.45
C LEU A 65 -15.51 -20.52 19.37
N SER A 66 -16.15 -19.35 19.31
CA SER A 66 -15.42 -18.06 19.35
C SER A 66 -14.61 -17.90 20.64
N CYS A 67 -15.15 -18.33 21.79
CA CYS A 67 -14.37 -18.36 23.04
C CYS A 67 -13.17 -19.32 22.93
N LEU A 68 -13.38 -20.52 22.37
CA LEU A 68 -12.30 -21.49 22.13
C LEU A 68 -11.23 -20.95 21.18
N VAL A 69 -11.60 -20.20 20.14
CA VAL A 69 -10.66 -19.52 19.22
C VAL A 69 -9.75 -18.56 20.00
N GLN A 70 -10.31 -17.77 20.91
CA GLN A 70 -9.52 -16.84 21.72
C GLN A 70 -8.63 -17.57 22.73
N ILE A 71 -9.16 -18.61 23.38
CA ILE A 71 -8.40 -19.46 24.31
C ILE A 71 -7.23 -20.15 23.59
N ALA A 72 -7.44 -20.64 22.38
CA ALA A 72 -6.38 -21.23 21.54
C ALA A 72 -5.34 -20.19 21.09
N SER A 73 -5.69 -18.91 21.09
CA SER A 73 -4.84 -17.79 20.66
C SER A 73 -3.99 -17.18 21.78
N VAL A 74 -4.07 -17.70 23.01
CA VAL A 74 -3.34 -17.17 24.16
C VAL A 74 -1.83 -17.23 23.94
N ARG A 75 -1.14 -16.09 24.18
CA ARG A 75 0.29 -15.91 23.91
C ARG A 75 1.17 -16.89 24.67
N ARG A 76 2.24 -17.37 24.00
CA ARG A 76 3.26 -18.27 24.56
C ARG A 76 3.79 -17.87 25.95
N SER A 77 3.97 -16.57 26.20
CA SER A 77 4.52 -16.05 27.46
C SER A 77 3.69 -16.37 28.70
N LEU A 78 2.41 -16.74 28.54
CA LEU A 78 1.56 -17.16 29.66
C LEU A 78 1.91 -18.56 30.18
N PHE A 79 2.68 -19.38 29.44
CA PHE A 79 2.95 -20.76 29.78
C PHE A 79 4.46 -21.01 29.94
N ASN A 80 4.85 -21.92 30.85
CA ASN A 80 6.17 -22.55 30.72
C ASN A 80 6.10 -23.69 29.67
N ASN A 81 7.25 -24.24 29.27
CA ASN A 81 7.28 -25.23 28.19
C ASN A 81 6.49 -26.53 28.50
N ALA A 82 6.48 -26.98 29.77
CA ALA A 82 5.79 -28.21 30.17
C ALA A 82 4.27 -28.00 30.25
N GLU A 83 3.83 -26.88 30.82
CA GLU A 83 2.42 -26.48 30.88
C GLU A 83 1.86 -26.24 29.49
N ARG A 84 2.63 -25.61 28.60
CA ARG A 84 2.23 -25.38 27.22
C ARG A 84 1.97 -26.69 26.47
N ALA A 85 2.84 -27.68 26.66
CA ALA A 85 2.66 -28.99 26.04
C ALA A 85 1.39 -29.69 26.54
N LYS A 86 1.14 -29.64 27.86
CA LYS A 86 -0.10 -30.19 28.45
C LYS A 86 -1.34 -29.48 27.93
N PHE A 87 -1.34 -28.15 27.89
CA PHE A 87 -2.45 -27.35 27.37
C PHE A 87 -2.73 -27.68 25.90
N LEU A 88 -1.68 -27.77 25.08
CA LEU A 88 -1.81 -28.15 23.66
C LEU A 88 -2.41 -29.54 23.49
N SER A 89 -2.01 -30.53 24.31
CA SER A 89 -2.58 -31.88 24.26
C SER A 89 -4.10 -31.87 24.47
N HIS A 90 -4.57 -31.17 25.51
CA HIS A 90 -6.01 -31.06 25.79
C HIS A 90 -6.77 -30.31 24.69
N LEU A 91 -6.14 -29.28 24.10
CA LEU A 91 -6.72 -28.54 22.98
C LEU A 91 -6.89 -29.43 21.74
N VAL A 92 -5.86 -30.20 21.39
CA VAL A 92 -5.87 -31.14 20.26
C VAL A 92 -6.88 -32.27 20.49
N ASP A 93 -6.99 -32.79 21.71
CA ASP A 93 -8.01 -33.79 22.07
C ASP A 93 -9.43 -33.26 21.95
N GLY A 94 -9.68 -32.00 22.36
CA GLY A 94 -10.98 -31.36 22.19
C GLY A 94 -11.34 -31.16 20.71
N VAL A 95 -10.37 -30.73 19.88
CA VAL A 95 -10.54 -30.63 18.42
C VAL A 95 -10.83 -31.99 17.79
N LYS A 96 -10.14 -33.05 18.23
CA LYS A 96 -10.38 -34.43 17.78
C LYS A 96 -11.84 -34.85 18.03
N ARG A 97 -12.36 -34.63 19.24
CA ARG A 97 -13.75 -34.99 19.59
C ARG A 97 -14.79 -34.29 18.70
N ILE A 98 -14.55 -33.03 18.34
CA ILE A 98 -15.42 -32.28 17.42
C ILE A 98 -15.37 -32.90 16.01
N LEU A 99 -14.18 -33.29 15.53
CA LEU A 99 -14.00 -33.90 14.21
C LEU A 99 -14.60 -35.31 14.13
N GLU A 100 -14.59 -36.08 15.22
CA GLU A 100 -15.22 -37.41 15.28
C GLU A 100 -16.76 -37.35 15.24
N ASN A 101 -17.35 -36.23 15.66
CA ASN A 101 -18.80 -36.02 15.63
C ASN A 101 -19.18 -34.69 14.94
N PRO A 102 -19.16 -34.64 13.59
CA PRO A 102 -19.32 -33.39 12.83
C PRO A 102 -20.77 -32.88 12.72
N GLN A 103 -21.74 -33.48 13.41
CA GLN A 103 -23.17 -33.16 13.23
C GLN A 103 -23.52 -31.68 13.49
N SER A 104 -22.83 -31.02 14.43
CA SER A 104 -23.03 -29.60 14.73
C SER A 104 -22.33 -28.64 13.74
N LEU A 105 -21.44 -29.16 12.88
CA LEU A 105 -20.73 -28.40 11.85
C LEU A 105 -21.56 -28.23 10.55
N SER A 106 -22.79 -28.76 10.49
CA SER A 106 -23.73 -28.47 9.40
C SER A 106 -24.26 -27.02 9.44
N ASP A 107 -24.17 -26.34 10.59
CA ASP A 107 -24.49 -24.91 10.71
C ASP A 107 -23.32 -24.05 10.20
N PRO A 108 -23.54 -23.15 9.22
CA PRO A 108 -22.49 -22.28 8.66
C PRO A 108 -21.70 -21.48 9.72
N ASN A 109 -22.35 -21.04 10.80
CA ASN A 109 -21.68 -20.25 11.84
C ASN A 109 -20.72 -21.10 12.68
N ASN A 110 -21.14 -22.31 13.05
CA ASN A 110 -20.27 -23.26 13.76
C ASN A 110 -19.11 -23.69 12.87
N TYR A 111 -19.39 -23.96 11.61
CA TYR A 111 -18.39 -24.32 10.63
C TYR A 111 -17.32 -23.21 10.49
N HIS A 112 -17.73 -21.95 10.35
CA HIS A 112 -16.81 -20.82 10.25
C HIS A 112 -15.91 -20.67 11.47
N GLU A 113 -16.48 -20.67 12.68
CA GLU A 113 -15.70 -20.53 13.92
C GLU A 113 -14.78 -21.72 14.17
N PHE A 114 -15.19 -22.93 13.77
CA PHE A 114 -14.34 -24.11 13.85
C PHE A 114 -13.15 -24.03 12.88
N CYS A 115 -13.34 -23.57 11.64
CA CYS A 115 -12.25 -23.30 10.70
C CYS A 115 -11.26 -22.27 11.26
N ARG A 116 -11.76 -21.21 11.93
CA ARG A 116 -10.90 -20.24 12.66
C ARG A 116 -10.09 -20.92 13.75
N LEU A 117 -10.71 -21.80 14.55
CA LEU A 117 -10.04 -22.55 15.62
C LEU A 117 -8.92 -23.42 15.07
N LEU A 118 -9.16 -24.14 13.98
CA LEU A 118 -8.14 -24.96 13.31
C LEU A 118 -6.95 -24.11 12.83
N ALA A 119 -7.21 -22.96 12.21
CA ALA A 119 -6.14 -22.04 11.79
C ALA A 119 -5.30 -21.54 12.98
N ARG A 120 -5.89 -21.42 14.18
CA ARG A 120 -5.17 -21.00 15.38
C ARG A 120 -4.12 -21.99 15.85
N LEU A 121 -4.35 -23.30 15.66
CA LEU A 121 -3.41 -24.35 16.08
C LEU A 121 -2.01 -24.10 15.52
N LYS A 122 -1.87 -23.83 14.22
CA LYS A 122 -0.55 -23.57 13.63
C LYS A 122 -0.07 -22.12 13.79
N SER A 123 -0.98 -21.16 13.89
CA SER A 123 -0.59 -19.75 14.09
C SER A 123 0.09 -19.52 15.44
N ASN A 124 -0.39 -20.22 16.48
CA ASN A 124 0.12 -20.05 17.84
C ASN A 124 1.15 -21.14 18.21
N TYR A 125 0.98 -22.39 17.75
CA TYR A 125 1.88 -23.50 18.10
C TYR A 125 2.76 -23.90 16.91
N GLN A 126 4.04 -24.15 17.19
CA GLN A 126 4.98 -24.57 16.15
C GLN A 126 4.71 -26.01 15.71
N LEU A 127 5.01 -26.36 14.46
CA LEU A 127 4.82 -27.73 13.96
C LEU A 127 5.58 -28.75 14.81
N GLY A 128 6.81 -28.44 15.25
CA GLY A 128 7.57 -29.30 16.15
C GLY A 128 6.98 -29.47 17.57
N GLU A 129 6.03 -28.63 17.98
CA GLU A 129 5.23 -28.81 19.21
C GLU A 129 4.01 -29.68 18.94
N LEU A 130 3.36 -29.52 17.78
CA LEU A 130 2.17 -30.28 17.38
C LEU A 130 2.46 -31.77 17.16
N VAL A 131 3.56 -32.10 16.49
CA VAL A 131 3.90 -33.50 16.18
C VAL A 131 4.15 -34.33 17.45
N LYS A 132 4.60 -33.68 18.53
CA LYS A 132 4.86 -34.31 19.85
C LYS A 132 3.62 -34.65 20.66
N VAL A 133 2.44 -34.28 20.18
CA VAL A 133 1.18 -34.64 20.84
C VAL A 133 0.84 -36.09 20.48
N GLU A 134 0.56 -36.92 21.48
CA GLU A 134 0.35 -38.38 21.31
C GLU A 134 -0.68 -38.73 20.22
N ASN A 135 -1.77 -37.95 20.13
CA ASN A 135 -2.86 -38.18 19.18
C ASN A 135 -2.68 -37.45 17.82
N TYR A 136 -1.55 -36.79 17.57
CA TYR A 136 -1.34 -35.97 16.37
C TYR A 136 -1.62 -36.72 15.04
N PRO A 137 -1.13 -37.95 14.81
CA PRO A 137 -1.34 -38.65 13.54
C PRO A 137 -2.82 -38.87 13.19
N GLU A 138 -3.66 -39.09 14.21
CA GLU A 138 -5.09 -39.27 14.01
C GLU A 138 -5.80 -37.94 13.78
N VAL A 139 -5.43 -36.89 14.53
CA VAL A 139 -6.02 -35.56 14.37
C VAL A 139 -5.70 -34.96 13.01
N ILE A 140 -4.44 -35.04 12.54
CA ILE A 140 -4.09 -34.48 11.23
C ILE A 140 -4.81 -35.20 10.09
N ARG A 141 -5.04 -36.52 10.20
CA ARG A 141 -5.87 -37.28 9.25
C ARG A 141 -7.32 -36.79 9.25
N LEU A 142 -7.91 -36.58 10.43
CA LEU A 142 -9.28 -36.06 10.54
C LEU A 142 -9.40 -34.64 9.97
N ILE A 143 -8.41 -33.76 10.24
CA ILE A 143 -8.34 -32.41 9.66
C ILE A 143 -8.22 -32.48 8.14
N ALA A 144 -7.42 -33.39 7.59
CA ALA A 144 -7.29 -33.60 6.15
C ALA A 144 -8.62 -34.02 5.51
N ASN A 145 -9.27 -35.04 6.06
CA ASN A 145 -10.58 -35.50 5.59
C ASN A 145 -11.62 -34.38 5.65
N PHE A 146 -11.69 -33.66 6.77
CA PHE A 146 -12.58 -32.51 6.94
C PHE A 146 -12.29 -31.43 5.89
N THR A 147 -11.01 -31.09 5.65
CA THR A 147 -10.62 -30.10 4.65
C THR A 147 -11.02 -30.54 3.24
N VAL A 148 -10.80 -31.80 2.88
CA VAL A 148 -11.18 -32.34 1.56
C VAL A 148 -12.68 -32.25 1.33
N THR A 149 -13.49 -32.70 2.30
CA THR A 149 -14.96 -32.61 2.21
C THR A 149 -15.44 -31.15 2.15
N SER A 150 -14.80 -30.28 2.93
CA SER A 150 -15.07 -28.84 2.97
C SER A 150 -14.81 -28.15 1.63
N LEU A 151 -13.71 -28.52 0.97
CA LEU A 151 -13.36 -27.98 -0.35
C LEU A 151 -14.32 -28.44 -1.45
N GLN A 152 -14.85 -29.66 -1.36
CA GLN A 152 -15.86 -30.18 -2.30
C GLN A 152 -17.22 -29.48 -2.14
N HIS A 153 -17.59 -29.07 -0.93
CA HIS A 153 -18.83 -28.35 -0.62
C HIS A 153 -18.61 -26.84 -0.55
N TRP A 154 -18.00 -26.27 -1.59
CA TRP A 154 -17.59 -24.85 -1.63
C TRP A 154 -18.76 -23.86 -1.50
N GLU A 155 -19.99 -24.27 -1.82
CA GLU A 155 -21.21 -23.46 -1.76
C GLU A 155 -21.56 -22.98 -0.33
N PHE A 156 -21.09 -23.69 0.70
CA PHE A 156 -21.58 -23.47 2.07
C PHE A 156 -20.91 -22.31 2.81
N ALA A 157 -19.63 -21.98 2.53
CA ALA A 157 -18.94 -20.85 3.15
C ALA A 157 -17.58 -20.51 2.49
N PRO A 158 -17.54 -19.64 1.46
CA PRO A 158 -16.29 -19.31 0.75
C PRO A 158 -15.24 -18.64 1.66
N ASN A 159 -15.67 -17.80 2.61
CA ASN A 159 -14.77 -17.10 3.54
C ASN A 159 -14.08 -18.03 4.54
N SER A 160 -14.67 -19.20 4.82
CA SER A 160 -14.12 -20.17 5.78
C SER A 160 -13.00 -21.02 5.17
N VAL A 161 -13.00 -21.20 3.84
CA VAL A 161 -11.97 -21.97 3.11
C VAL A 161 -10.59 -21.34 3.28
N HIS A 162 -10.53 -20.00 3.34
CA HIS A 162 -9.29 -19.27 3.58
C HIS A 162 -8.56 -19.73 4.86
N TYR A 163 -9.28 -19.98 5.96
CA TYR A 163 -8.66 -20.42 7.21
C TYR A 163 -8.07 -21.82 7.11
N LEU A 164 -8.74 -22.72 6.41
CA LEU A 164 -8.25 -24.08 6.17
C LEU A 164 -7.00 -24.05 5.29
N LEU A 165 -7.02 -23.30 4.18
CA LEU A 165 -5.86 -23.14 3.31
C LEU A 165 -4.69 -22.46 4.05
N SER A 166 -4.96 -21.43 4.86
CA SER A 166 -3.94 -20.78 5.71
C SER A 166 -3.30 -21.74 6.70
N LEU A 167 -4.08 -22.64 7.31
CA LEU A 167 -3.56 -23.70 8.18
C LEU A 167 -2.57 -24.59 7.41
N TRP A 168 -3.00 -25.14 6.27
CA TRP A 168 -2.17 -26.04 5.46
C TRP A 168 -0.93 -25.35 4.89
N GLN A 169 -1.07 -24.10 4.42
CA GLN A 169 0.04 -23.28 3.94
C GLN A 169 1.11 -23.13 5.01
N ARG A 170 0.71 -22.72 6.23
CA ARG A 170 1.65 -22.52 7.36
C ARG A 170 2.25 -23.84 7.86
N LEU A 171 1.53 -24.95 7.75
CA LEU A 171 2.05 -26.29 8.06
C LEU A 171 3.12 -26.69 7.04
N ALA A 172 2.80 -26.64 5.74
CA ALA A 172 3.70 -26.96 4.64
C ALA A 172 4.97 -26.08 4.65
N ALA A 173 4.83 -24.76 4.82
CA ALA A 173 5.96 -23.83 4.91
C ALA A 173 6.91 -24.13 6.08
N SER A 174 6.43 -24.79 7.13
CA SER A 174 7.25 -25.12 8.30
C SER A 174 8.03 -26.43 8.16
N VAL A 175 7.70 -27.29 7.19
CA VAL A 175 8.33 -28.61 6.98
C VAL A 175 9.86 -28.53 6.92
N PRO A 176 10.49 -27.63 6.12
CA PRO A 176 11.95 -27.56 6.02
C PRO A 176 12.67 -27.23 7.33
N TYR A 177 11.95 -26.67 8.31
CA TYR A 177 12.50 -26.20 9.58
C TYR A 177 12.24 -27.15 10.75
N VAL A 178 11.46 -28.23 10.53
CA VAL A 178 11.16 -29.20 11.59
C VAL A 178 12.38 -30.07 11.86
N LYS A 179 12.88 -29.99 13.10
CA LYS A 179 13.95 -30.86 13.62
C LYS A 179 13.43 -32.02 14.47
N ALA A 180 12.11 -32.23 14.51
CA ALA A 180 11.49 -33.29 15.29
C ALA A 180 11.78 -34.66 14.66
N THR A 181 11.98 -35.69 15.50
CA THR A 181 12.21 -37.07 15.08
C THR A 181 10.93 -37.79 14.66
N GLU A 182 9.78 -37.27 15.06
CA GLU A 182 8.47 -37.87 14.80
C GLU A 182 7.91 -37.44 13.42
N PRO A 183 7.15 -38.33 12.75
CA PRO A 183 6.65 -38.07 11.40
C PRO A 183 5.54 -37.01 11.39
N HIS A 184 5.71 -35.96 10.58
CA HIS A 184 4.70 -34.91 10.44
C HIS A 184 3.49 -35.30 9.58
N MET A 185 3.56 -36.37 8.79
CA MET A 185 2.50 -36.90 7.89
C MET A 185 2.01 -35.93 6.78
N LEU A 186 2.54 -34.71 6.72
CA LEU A 186 2.14 -33.70 5.72
C LEU A 186 2.36 -34.16 4.26
N GLU A 187 3.41 -34.93 3.95
CA GLU A 187 3.68 -35.48 2.61
C GLU A 187 2.58 -36.42 2.08
N THR A 188 1.75 -36.97 2.99
CA THR A 188 0.61 -37.81 2.63
C THR A 188 -0.63 -36.98 2.36
N TYR A 189 -0.90 -35.97 3.20
CA TYR A 189 -2.18 -35.24 3.17
C TYR A 189 -2.15 -33.95 2.34
N THR A 190 -1.01 -33.27 2.17
CA THR A 190 -0.94 -32.07 1.33
C THR A 190 -1.29 -32.34 -0.15
N PRO A 191 -0.92 -33.49 -0.77
CA PRO A 191 -1.37 -33.81 -2.13
C PRO A 191 -2.88 -34.02 -2.21
N GLU A 192 -3.50 -34.62 -1.19
CA GLU A 192 -4.95 -34.86 -1.16
C GLU A 192 -5.73 -33.55 -1.08
N VAL A 193 -5.30 -32.62 -0.21
CA VAL A 193 -5.89 -31.29 -0.09
C VAL A 193 -5.71 -30.49 -1.38
N THR A 194 -4.51 -30.53 -1.98
CA THR A 194 -4.22 -29.86 -3.25
C THR A 194 -5.11 -30.41 -4.36
N LYS A 195 -5.22 -31.74 -4.46
CA LYS A 195 -6.09 -32.40 -5.43
C LYS A 195 -7.54 -31.99 -5.26
N ALA A 196 -8.07 -32.05 -4.03
CA ALA A 196 -9.45 -31.69 -3.73
C ALA A 196 -9.79 -30.24 -4.08
N TYR A 197 -8.86 -29.31 -3.80
CA TYR A 197 -9.02 -27.90 -4.19
C TYR A 197 -9.12 -27.75 -5.70
N ILE A 198 -8.16 -28.32 -6.44
CA ILE A 198 -8.10 -28.20 -7.91
C ILE A 198 -9.34 -28.81 -8.54
N THR A 199 -9.71 -30.04 -8.19
CA THR A 199 -10.88 -30.72 -8.78
C THR A 199 -12.17 -29.98 -8.48
N SER A 200 -12.34 -29.49 -7.24
CA SER A 200 -13.52 -28.71 -6.84
C SER A 200 -13.70 -27.45 -7.72
N ARG A 201 -12.62 -26.69 -7.95
CA ARG A 201 -12.67 -25.49 -8.80
C ARG A 201 -12.95 -25.80 -10.28
N LEU A 202 -12.49 -26.94 -10.80
CA LEU A 202 -12.77 -27.34 -12.18
C LEU A 202 -14.19 -27.88 -12.38
N GLU A 203 -14.74 -28.54 -11.37
CA GLU A 203 -16.12 -29.02 -11.36
C GLU A 203 -17.11 -27.87 -11.18
N SER A 204 -16.77 -26.87 -10.35
CA SER A 204 -17.63 -25.70 -10.11
C SER A 204 -17.91 -24.89 -11.37
N VAL A 205 -16.98 -24.82 -12.33
CA VAL A 205 -17.16 -24.08 -13.60
C VAL A 205 -18.44 -24.51 -14.33
N HIS A 206 -18.70 -25.81 -14.39
CA HIS A 206 -19.88 -26.32 -15.09
C HIS A 206 -21.18 -25.94 -14.37
N ILE A 207 -21.18 -26.00 -13.03
CA ILE A 207 -22.33 -25.65 -12.19
C ILE A 207 -22.62 -24.14 -12.29
N ILE A 208 -21.58 -23.31 -12.16
CA ILE A 208 -21.68 -21.85 -12.23
C ILE A 208 -22.27 -21.41 -13.57
N LEU A 209 -21.76 -21.93 -14.68
CA LEU A 209 -22.24 -21.57 -16.02
C LEU A 209 -23.67 -22.09 -16.30
N ARG A 210 -24.05 -23.23 -15.74
CA ARG A 210 -25.40 -23.80 -15.91
C ARG A 210 -26.44 -23.07 -15.08
N ASP A 211 -26.12 -22.79 -13.82
CA ASP A 211 -27.07 -22.27 -12.84
C ASP A 211 -27.00 -20.74 -12.70
N GLY A 212 -26.06 -20.09 -13.41
CA GLY A 212 -25.90 -18.63 -13.43
C GLY A 212 -25.43 -18.05 -12.09
N LEU A 213 -24.62 -18.81 -11.35
CA LEU A 213 -24.08 -18.39 -10.05
C LEU A 213 -22.96 -17.35 -10.22
N GLU A 214 -22.63 -16.65 -9.14
CA GLU A 214 -21.49 -15.72 -9.12
C GLU A 214 -20.18 -16.50 -9.33
N ASP A 215 -19.37 -16.06 -10.29
CA ASP A 215 -18.11 -16.73 -10.62
C ASP A 215 -17.01 -16.27 -9.65
N PRO A 216 -16.37 -17.18 -8.89
CA PRO A 216 -15.28 -16.81 -8.00
C PRO A 216 -14.10 -16.13 -8.71
N LEU A 217 -13.93 -16.33 -10.02
CA LEU A 217 -12.89 -15.66 -10.82
C LEU A 217 -13.09 -14.14 -10.94
N ASP A 218 -14.28 -13.63 -10.67
CA ASP A 218 -14.57 -12.19 -10.73
C ASP A 218 -13.93 -11.45 -9.53
N ASP A 219 -13.75 -12.13 -8.37
CA ASP A 219 -12.98 -11.62 -7.24
C ASP A 219 -11.49 -12.00 -7.36
N THR A 220 -10.79 -11.25 -8.21
CA THR A 220 -9.34 -11.45 -8.43
C THR A 220 -8.49 -11.33 -7.17
N GLY A 221 -8.94 -10.59 -6.14
CA GLY A 221 -8.20 -10.42 -4.88
C GLY A 221 -8.26 -11.68 -4.03
N LEU A 222 -9.47 -12.21 -3.81
CA LEU A 222 -9.68 -13.46 -3.08
C LEU A 222 -9.01 -14.64 -3.79
N VAL A 223 -9.14 -14.72 -5.11
CA VAL A 223 -8.51 -15.78 -5.91
C VAL A 223 -7.00 -15.74 -5.77
N GLN A 224 -6.37 -14.58 -5.90
CA GLN A 224 -4.92 -14.46 -5.73
C GLN A 224 -4.48 -14.91 -4.32
N GLN A 225 -5.22 -14.52 -3.28
CA GLN A 225 -4.92 -14.91 -1.90
C GLN A 225 -5.02 -16.43 -1.70
N GLN A 226 -6.07 -17.08 -2.21
CA GLN A 226 -6.22 -18.55 -2.12
C GLN A 226 -5.14 -19.29 -2.92
N LEU A 227 -4.78 -18.77 -4.10
CA LEU A 227 -3.74 -19.34 -4.95
C LEU A 227 -2.34 -19.21 -4.33
N ASP A 228 -2.04 -18.09 -3.67
CA ASP A 228 -0.79 -17.91 -2.93
C ASP A 228 -0.67 -18.94 -1.80
N GLN A 229 -1.77 -19.21 -1.08
CA GLN A 229 -1.83 -20.28 -0.07
C GLN A 229 -1.62 -21.65 -0.69
N LEU A 230 -2.36 -21.97 -1.76
CA LEU A 230 -2.27 -23.24 -2.48
C LEU A 230 -0.87 -23.50 -3.04
N SER A 231 -0.19 -22.46 -3.55
CA SER A 231 1.14 -22.58 -4.14
C SER A 231 2.16 -23.20 -3.18
N THR A 232 2.08 -22.82 -1.90
CA THR A 232 2.96 -23.33 -0.85
C THR A 232 2.60 -24.77 -0.48
N ILE A 233 1.29 -25.09 -0.43
CA ILE A 233 0.79 -26.44 -0.11
C ILE A 233 1.21 -27.42 -1.21
N GLY A 234 0.98 -27.06 -2.47
CA GLY A 234 1.27 -27.89 -3.64
C GLY A 234 2.76 -28.14 -3.83
N ARG A 235 3.63 -27.22 -3.40
CA ARG A 235 5.10 -27.38 -3.44
C ARG A 235 5.67 -28.28 -2.34
N CYS A 236 4.90 -28.63 -1.31
CA CYS A 236 5.34 -29.59 -0.30
C CYS A 236 5.67 -30.96 -0.91
N GLU A 237 4.87 -31.40 -1.89
CA GLU A 237 5.01 -32.67 -2.62
C GLU A 237 4.87 -32.40 -4.12
N TYR A 238 5.85 -31.68 -4.65
CA TYR A 238 5.66 -31.01 -5.95
C TYR A 238 5.45 -31.98 -7.12
N GLU A 239 6.10 -33.14 -7.10
CA GLU A 239 5.98 -34.17 -8.14
C GLU A 239 4.53 -34.63 -8.35
N LYS A 240 3.82 -34.95 -7.26
CA LYS A 240 2.42 -35.38 -7.30
C LYS A 240 1.51 -34.26 -7.79
N THR A 241 1.76 -33.02 -7.35
CA THR A 241 1.01 -31.84 -7.78
C THR A 241 1.19 -31.59 -9.28
N CYS A 242 2.42 -31.64 -9.78
CA CYS A 242 2.73 -31.49 -11.21
C CYS A 242 2.06 -32.56 -12.06
N ALA A 243 2.17 -33.83 -11.66
CA ALA A 243 1.56 -34.94 -12.40
C ALA A 243 0.03 -34.76 -12.52
N LEU A 244 -0.62 -34.32 -11.44
CA LEU A 244 -2.05 -34.01 -11.45
C LEU A 244 -2.39 -32.84 -12.38
N LEU A 245 -1.65 -31.74 -12.30
CA LEU A 245 -1.87 -30.55 -13.13
C LEU A 245 -1.67 -30.87 -14.62
N VAL A 246 -0.63 -31.62 -14.96
CA VAL A 246 -0.37 -32.11 -16.32
C VAL A 246 -1.54 -32.93 -16.84
N GLN A 247 -2.01 -33.91 -16.06
CA GLN A 247 -3.13 -34.77 -16.45
C GLN A 247 -4.41 -33.97 -16.71
N LEU A 248 -4.79 -33.08 -15.79
CA LEU A 248 -6.01 -32.28 -15.88
C LEU A 248 -5.94 -31.23 -17.01
N PHE A 249 -4.76 -30.65 -17.23
CA PHE A 249 -4.52 -29.72 -18.31
C PHE A 249 -4.60 -30.39 -19.67
N ASP A 250 -3.88 -31.50 -19.87
CA ASP A 250 -3.87 -32.21 -21.14
C ASP A 250 -5.28 -32.70 -21.50
N GLN A 251 -6.03 -33.22 -20.53
CA GLN A 251 -7.43 -33.61 -20.71
C GLN A 251 -8.32 -32.42 -21.15
N SER A 252 -8.25 -31.31 -20.43
CA SER A 252 -9.08 -30.13 -20.71
C SER A 252 -8.71 -29.46 -22.04
N ALA A 253 -7.41 -29.38 -22.35
CA ALA A 253 -6.90 -28.79 -23.58
C ALA A 253 -7.24 -29.64 -24.80
N GLN A 254 -7.15 -30.97 -24.70
CA GLN A 254 -7.56 -31.87 -25.78
C GLN A 254 -9.07 -31.75 -26.05
N THR A 255 -9.92 -31.81 -25.02
CA THR A 255 -11.38 -31.65 -25.18
C THR A 255 -11.71 -30.28 -25.77
N PHE A 256 -11.02 -29.22 -25.35
CA PHE A 256 -11.18 -27.90 -25.94
C PHE A 256 -10.83 -27.91 -27.43
N GLN A 257 -9.67 -28.44 -27.83
CA GLN A 257 -9.28 -28.53 -29.24
C GLN A 257 -10.27 -29.32 -30.10
N GLU A 258 -10.80 -30.45 -29.59
CA GLU A 258 -11.81 -31.26 -30.26
C GLU A 258 -13.13 -30.49 -30.45
N LEU A 259 -13.59 -29.77 -29.42
CA LEU A 259 -14.77 -28.91 -29.51
C LEU A 259 -14.57 -27.76 -30.49
N LEU A 260 -13.37 -27.18 -30.56
CA LEU A 260 -13.06 -26.10 -31.50
C LEU A 260 -13.07 -26.55 -32.96
N GLN A 261 -12.74 -27.83 -33.24
CA GLN A 261 -12.79 -28.40 -34.59
C GLN A 261 -14.19 -28.87 -34.99
N SER A 262 -15.07 -29.08 -34.01
CA SER A 262 -16.44 -29.54 -34.24
C SER A 262 -17.37 -28.39 -34.63
N ALA A 263 -17.99 -28.48 -35.81
CA ALA A 263 -18.96 -27.48 -36.29
C ALA A 263 -20.29 -27.48 -35.51
N THR A 264 -20.55 -28.49 -34.67
CA THR A 264 -21.78 -28.65 -33.87
C THR A 264 -21.54 -28.45 -32.38
N ALA A 265 -20.37 -27.95 -31.97
CA ALA A 265 -20.06 -27.74 -30.56
C ALA A 265 -21.00 -26.69 -29.92
N SER A 266 -21.52 -27.02 -28.74
CA SER A 266 -22.30 -26.09 -27.94
C SER A 266 -21.40 -24.95 -27.43
N PRO A 267 -21.80 -23.67 -27.57
CA PRO A 267 -21.06 -22.55 -26.97
C PRO A 267 -20.85 -22.71 -25.47
N MET A 268 -21.77 -23.39 -24.78
CA MET A 268 -21.67 -23.67 -23.35
C MET A 268 -20.53 -24.65 -23.04
N ASP A 269 -20.36 -25.70 -23.84
CA ASP A 269 -19.29 -26.68 -23.61
C ASP A 269 -17.91 -26.06 -23.85
N ILE A 270 -17.81 -25.16 -24.84
CA ILE A 270 -16.60 -24.35 -25.08
C ILE A 270 -16.32 -23.47 -23.86
N ALA A 271 -17.31 -22.72 -23.37
CA ALA A 271 -17.16 -21.85 -22.20
C ALA A 271 -16.76 -22.64 -20.93
N VAL A 272 -17.28 -23.86 -20.74
CA VAL A 272 -16.89 -24.74 -19.62
C VAL A 272 -15.42 -25.11 -19.72
N GLN A 273 -14.93 -25.51 -20.89
CA GLN A 273 -13.50 -25.82 -21.04
C GLN A 273 -12.61 -24.59 -20.92
N GLU A 274 -13.04 -23.42 -21.43
CA GLU A 274 -12.32 -22.17 -21.24
C GLU A 274 -12.21 -21.80 -19.75
N GLY A 275 -13.28 -21.94 -18.97
CA GLY A 275 -13.26 -21.70 -17.53
C GLY A 275 -12.36 -22.68 -16.78
N ARG A 276 -12.36 -23.97 -17.16
CA ARG A 276 -11.44 -24.98 -16.59
C ARG A 276 -9.98 -24.65 -16.89
N LEU A 277 -9.68 -24.32 -18.14
CA LEU A 277 -8.33 -23.91 -18.56
C LEU A 277 -7.90 -22.61 -17.86
N THR A 278 -8.82 -21.67 -17.65
CA THR A 278 -8.57 -20.43 -16.91
C THR A 278 -8.11 -20.72 -15.48
N TRP A 279 -8.84 -21.56 -14.75
CA TRP A 279 -8.42 -22.01 -13.41
C TRP A 279 -7.07 -22.71 -13.42
N LEU A 280 -6.86 -23.62 -14.37
CA LEU A 280 -5.58 -24.34 -14.48
C LEU A 280 -4.41 -23.39 -14.76
N VAL A 281 -4.55 -22.40 -15.64
CA VAL A 281 -3.51 -21.40 -15.92
C VAL A 281 -3.20 -20.57 -14.68
N TYR A 282 -4.23 -20.12 -13.95
CA TYR A 282 -4.04 -19.42 -12.68
C TYR A 282 -3.30 -20.27 -11.64
N ILE A 283 -3.71 -21.54 -11.47
CA ILE A 283 -3.10 -22.47 -10.51
C ILE A 283 -1.66 -22.79 -10.90
N ILE A 284 -1.39 -23.07 -12.18
CA ILE A 284 -0.03 -23.29 -12.68
C ILE A 284 0.85 -22.06 -12.43
N GLY A 285 0.36 -20.87 -12.77
CA GLY A 285 1.08 -19.61 -12.52
C GLY A 285 1.42 -19.43 -11.04
N ALA A 286 0.45 -19.66 -10.15
CA ALA A 286 0.65 -19.52 -8.71
C ALA A 286 1.63 -20.55 -8.16
N VAL A 287 1.53 -21.82 -8.56
CA VAL A 287 2.44 -22.88 -8.11
C VAL A 287 3.86 -22.63 -8.62
N ILE A 288 4.05 -22.12 -9.84
CA ILE A 288 5.36 -21.66 -10.32
C ILE A 288 5.87 -20.49 -9.46
N GLY A 289 5.02 -19.48 -9.22
CA GLY A 289 5.33 -18.30 -8.42
C GLY A 289 5.66 -18.58 -6.95
N GLY A 290 5.13 -19.65 -6.37
CA GLY A 290 5.38 -20.07 -4.98
C GLY A 290 6.79 -20.60 -4.71
N ARG A 291 7.72 -20.54 -5.67
CA ARG A 291 9.09 -21.02 -5.52
C ARG A 291 9.85 -20.21 -4.47
N VAL A 292 10.38 -20.89 -3.45
CA VAL A 292 11.32 -20.28 -2.49
C VAL A 292 12.75 -20.40 -3.06
N SER A 293 13.44 -19.27 -3.28
CA SER A 293 14.73 -19.20 -4.00
C SER A 293 15.86 -20.07 -3.43
N PHE A 294 15.77 -20.51 -2.17
CA PHE A 294 16.81 -21.30 -1.50
C PHE A 294 16.58 -22.83 -1.53
N ALA A 295 15.43 -23.31 -2.01
CA ALA A 295 15.02 -24.71 -1.92
C ALA A 295 14.91 -25.45 -3.26
N SER A 296 15.28 -24.81 -4.38
CA SER A 296 15.00 -25.38 -5.71
C SER A 296 16.00 -26.46 -6.13
N THR A 297 15.47 -27.57 -6.59
CA THR A 297 16.24 -28.64 -7.25
C THR A 297 16.08 -28.54 -8.77
N ASP A 298 17.07 -29.04 -9.51
CA ASP A 298 17.00 -29.15 -10.98
C ASP A 298 15.77 -29.91 -11.49
N GLU A 299 15.23 -30.83 -10.68
CA GLU A 299 14.05 -31.62 -11.00
C GLU A 299 12.77 -30.78 -10.95
N GLN A 300 12.65 -29.90 -9.95
CA GLN A 300 11.54 -28.94 -9.87
C GLN A 300 11.54 -27.99 -11.09
N ASP A 301 12.72 -27.56 -11.54
CA ASP A 301 12.85 -26.73 -12.74
C ASP A 301 12.43 -27.46 -14.02
N ALA A 302 12.68 -28.76 -14.13
CA ALA A 302 12.21 -29.55 -15.26
C ALA A 302 10.67 -29.70 -15.26
N MET A 303 10.07 -29.91 -14.09
CA MET A 303 8.62 -29.96 -13.91
C MET A 303 7.95 -28.61 -14.21
N ASP A 304 8.54 -27.51 -13.74
CA ASP A 304 8.10 -26.16 -14.09
C ASP A 304 8.13 -25.95 -15.62
N GLY A 305 9.17 -26.47 -16.30
CA GLY A 305 9.28 -26.43 -17.76
C GLY A 305 8.13 -27.15 -18.49
N GLU A 306 7.71 -28.32 -18.01
CA GLU A 306 6.57 -29.07 -18.56
C GLU A 306 5.25 -28.31 -18.47
N LEU A 307 5.00 -27.65 -17.34
CA LEU A 307 3.80 -26.85 -17.12
C LEU A 307 3.81 -25.58 -17.98
N VAL A 308 4.95 -24.87 -18.04
CA VAL A 308 5.11 -23.67 -18.87
C VAL A 308 4.88 -24.00 -20.35
N CYS A 309 5.43 -25.12 -20.86
CA CYS A 309 5.22 -25.54 -22.25
C CYS A 309 3.74 -25.63 -22.61
N ARG A 310 2.92 -26.23 -21.75
CA ARG A 310 1.48 -26.41 -21.95
C ARG A 310 0.72 -25.09 -21.98
N VAL A 311 1.03 -24.20 -21.04
CA VAL A 311 0.41 -22.85 -21.00
C VAL A 311 0.75 -22.05 -22.25
N LEU A 312 2.01 -22.10 -22.71
CA LEU A 312 2.44 -21.40 -23.93
C LEU A 312 1.83 -22.01 -25.21
N GLN A 313 1.64 -23.33 -25.27
CA GLN A 313 0.91 -23.99 -26.36
C GLN A 313 -0.55 -23.57 -26.41
N LEU A 314 -1.21 -23.50 -25.24
CA LEU A 314 -2.58 -23.00 -25.13
C LEU A 314 -2.67 -21.53 -25.57
N MET A 315 -1.73 -20.70 -25.16
CA MET A 315 -1.67 -19.30 -25.60
C MET A 315 -1.58 -19.18 -27.12
N ASN A 316 -0.73 -19.97 -27.78
CA ASN A 316 -0.64 -19.96 -29.25
C ASN A 316 -1.98 -20.35 -29.91
N LEU A 317 -2.70 -21.31 -29.32
CA LEU A 317 -4.02 -21.72 -29.78
C LEU A 317 -5.05 -20.60 -29.62
N THR A 318 -5.11 -19.94 -28.45
CA THR A 318 -6.06 -18.86 -28.18
C THR A 318 -5.75 -17.60 -28.99
N ASP A 319 -4.48 -17.24 -29.11
CA ASP A 319 -4.01 -16.04 -29.82
C ASP A 319 -4.36 -16.12 -31.31
N SER A 320 -4.25 -17.31 -31.92
CA SER A 320 -4.63 -17.54 -33.32
C SER A 320 -6.10 -17.26 -33.61
N ARG A 321 -6.95 -17.25 -32.57
CA ARG A 321 -8.41 -17.12 -32.67
C ARG A 321 -8.97 -15.79 -32.17
N LEU A 322 -8.14 -14.91 -31.62
CA LEU A 322 -8.58 -13.62 -31.04
C LEU A 322 -9.40 -12.75 -31.99
N ALA A 323 -9.21 -12.87 -33.31
CA ALA A 323 -10.00 -12.15 -34.31
C ALA A 323 -11.46 -12.64 -34.42
N GLN A 324 -11.76 -13.87 -33.98
CA GLN A 324 -13.07 -14.52 -34.10
C GLN A 324 -13.76 -14.69 -32.75
N ALA A 325 -13.01 -15.14 -31.73
CA ALA A 325 -13.50 -15.38 -30.38
C ALA A 325 -12.34 -15.21 -29.39
N GLY A 326 -12.55 -14.40 -28.36
CA GLY A 326 -11.60 -14.20 -27.28
C GLY A 326 -12.31 -14.30 -25.93
N ASN A 327 -11.65 -14.90 -24.94
CA ASN A 327 -12.16 -14.98 -23.58
C ASN A 327 -11.33 -14.09 -22.66
N GLU A 328 -11.97 -13.07 -22.08
CA GLU A 328 -11.31 -12.10 -21.20
C GLU A 328 -10.70 -12.73 -19.95
N LYS A 329 -11.38 -13.73 -19.36
CA LYS A 329 -10.93 -14.39 -18.12
C LYS A 329 -9.67 -15.22 -18.37
N LEU A 330 -9.63 -15.95 -19.49
CA LEU A 330 -8.47 -16.72 -19.87
C LEU A 330 -7.26 -15.82 -20.16
N GLU A 331 -7.48 -14.67 -20.80
CA GLU A 331 -6.43 -13.68 -21.05
C GLU A 331 -5.86 -13.07 -19.77
N LEU A 332 -6.71 -12.74 -18.80
CA LEU A 332 -6.26 -12.27 -17.48
C LEU A 332 -5.47 -13.35 -16.73
N ALA A 333 -5.84 -14.63 -16.87
CA ALA A 333 -5.07 -15.75 -16.32
C ALA A 333 -3.70 -15.88 -16.99
N MET A 334 -3.62 -15.74 -18.32
CA MET A 334 -2.35 -15.74 -19.05
C MET A 334 -1.42 -14.62 -18.58
N LEU A 335 -1.94 -13.41 -18.39
CA LEU A 335 -1.16 -12.28 -17.86
C LEU A 335 -0.66 -12.54 -16.44
N SER A 336 -1.52 -13.12 -15.58
CA SER A 336 -1.13 -13.52 -14.22
C SER A 336 -0.03 -14.58 -14.23
N PHE A 337 -0.12 -15.55 -15.14
CA PHE A 337 0.92 -16.56 -15.35
C PHE A 337 2.25 -15.92 -15.76
N PHE A 338 2.24 -15.00 -16.73
CA PHE A 338 3.45 -14.31 -17.18
C PHE A 338 4.09 -13.49 -16.06
N GLU A 339 3.29 -12.85 -15.19
CA GLU A 339 3.80 -12.13 -14.03
C GLU A 339 4.56 -13.06 -13.07
N GLN A 340 3.98 -14.21 -12.74
CA GLN A 340 4.61 -15.20 -11.85
C GLN A 340 5.85 -15.85 -12.49
N PHE A 341 5.75 -16.22 -13.77
CA PHE A 341 6.87 -16.78 -14.51
C PHE A 341 8.05 -15.80 -14.60
N ARG A 342 7.78 -14.51 -14.85
CA ARG A 342 8.80 -13.45 -14.85
C ARG A 342 9.51 -13.33 -13.50
N LYS A 343 8.75 -13.28 -12.39
CA LYS A 343 9.31 -13.14 -11.04
C LYS A 343 10.33 -14.23 -10.70
N ILE A 344 10.13 -15.44 -11.25
CA ILE A 344 10.95 -16.61 -10.91
C ILE A 344 12.06 -16.89 -11.93
N TYR A 345 11.78 -16.77 -13.23
CA TYR A 345 12.66 -17.28 -14.30
C TYR A 345 13.30 -16.20 -15.19
N ILE A 346 13.00 -14.92 -14.95
CA ILE A 346 13.58 -13.79 -15.69
C ILE A 346 14.32 -12.85 -14.71
N GLY A 347 15.66 -12.79 -14.81
CA GLY A 347 16.52 -11.93 -13.99
C GLY A 347 17.88 -12.56 -13.62
N ASP A 348 18.78 -11.80 -12.99
CA ASP A 348 20.18 -12.23 -12.72
C ASP A 348 20.30 -13.34 -11.65
N GLN A 349 19.29 -13.52 -10.79
CA GLN A 349 19.28 -14.55 -9.74
C GLN A 349 18.91 -15.94 -10.27
N VAL A 350 18.55 -16.06 -11.55
CA VAL A 350 18.19 -17.32 -12.18
C VAL A 350 19.47 -18.01 -12.60
N GLN A 351 19.71 -19.21 -12.08
CA GLN A 351 20.81 -20.05 -12.56
C GLN A 351 20.65 -20.24 -14.07
N LYS A 352 21.62 -19.71 -14.84
CA LYS A 352 21.66 -19.74 -16.32
C LYS A 352 21.63 -21.15 -16.93
N SER A 353 21.60 -22.19 -16.09
CA SER A 353 21.63 -23.61 -16.43
C SER A 353 20.43 -24.38 -15.85
N SER A 354 19.25 -23.77 -15.74
CA SER A 354 18.06 -24.51 -15.27
C SER A 354 17.60 -25.52 -16.32
N LYS A 355 17.20 -26.72 -15.88
CA LYS A 355 16.61 -27.74 -16.76
C LYS A 355 15.30 -27.26 -17.42
N LEU A 356 14.70 -26.18 -16.93
CA LEU A 356 13.56 -25.51 -17.54
C LEU A 356 13.85 -25.09 -19.00
N TYR A 357 14.93 -24.36 -19.25
CA TYR A 357 15.26 -23.90 -20.61
C TYR A 357 15.57 -25.05 -21.57
N ARG A 358 16.11 -26.16 -21.06
CA ARG A 358 16.26 -27.39 -21.85
C ARG A 358 14.90 -27.92 -22.31
N ARG A 359 13.91 -27.94 -21.42
CA ARG A 359 12.58 -28.44 -21.78
C ARG A 359 11.84 -27.51 -22.74
N LEU A 360 11.96 -26.20 -22.52
CA LEU A 360 11.42 -25.17 -23.43
C LEU A 360 12.06 -25.26 -24.82
N SER A 361 13.36 -25.54 -24.89
CA SER A 361 14.08 -25.78 -26.14
C SER A 361 13.56 -27.02 -26.87
N GLU A 362 13.40 -28.15 -26.16
CA GLU A 362 12.93 -29.41 -26.76
C GLU A 362 11.50 -29.34 -27.30
N VAL A 363 10.58 -28.65 -26.61
CA VAL A 363 9.15 -28.64 -26.95
C VAL A 363 8.74 -27.43 -27.80
N LEU A 364 9.28 -26.24 -27.50
CA LEU A 364 8.88 -24.98 -28.13
C LEU A 364 10.00 -24.35 -28.98
N GLY A 365 11.21 -24.91 -28.96
CA GLY A 365 12.38 -24.31 -29.62
C GLY A 365 12.91 -23.05 -28.94
N LEU A 366 12.48 -22.77 -27.70
CA LEU A 366 12.92 -21.60 -26.93
C LEU A 366 14.23 -21.91 -26.20
N ASN A 367 15.34 -21.56 -26.83
CA ASN A 367 16.68 -21.98 -26.39
C ASN A 367 17.28 -21.09 -25.30
N ASP A 368 16.85 -19.84 -25.20
CA ASP A 368 17.43 -18.86 -24.28
C ASP A 368 16.38 -17.88 -23.71
N GLU A 369 16.82 -17.11 -22.72
CA GLU A 369 16.03 -16.03 -22.10
C GLU A 369 15.54 -15.01 -23.14
N THR A 370 16.33 -14.73 -24.19
CA THR A 370 15.99 -13.75 -25.24
C THR A 370 14.74 -14.17 -26.01
N MET A 371 14.65 -15.45 -26.40
CA MET A 371 13.48 -16.00 -27.07
C MET A 371 12.25 -15.97 -26.16
N VAL A 372 12.41 -16.24 -24.86
CA VAL A 372 11.32 -16.11 -23.88
C VAL A 372 10.86 -14.66 -23.77
N LEU A 373 11.76 -13.68 -23.67
CA LEU A 373 11.40 -12.26 -23.68
C LEU A 373 10.67 -11.85 -24.96
N SER A 374 11.02 -12.44 -26.11
CA SER A 374 10.30 -12.26 -27.37
C SER A 374 8.84 -12.74 -27.27
N VAL A 375 8.59 -13.87 -26.59
CA VAL A 375 7.23 -14.36 -26.34
C VAL A 375 6.43 -13.38 -25.47
N PHE A 376 7.03 -12.83 -24.40
CA PHE A 376 6.39 -11.82 -23.55
C PHE A 376 5.99 -10.58 -24.34
N ILE A 377 6.92 -10.01 -25.11
CA ILE A 377 6.65 -8.81 -25.91
C ILE A 377 5.65 -9.10 -27.03
N GLY A 378 5.74 -10.26 -27.67
CA GLY A 378 4.76 -10.74 -28.65
C GLY A 378 3.35 -10.75 -28.06
N LYS A 379 3.18 -11.34 -26.88
CA LYS A 379 1.89 -11.37 -26.17
C LYS A 379 1.40 -9.98 -25.78
N ILE A 380 2.28 -9.11 -25.28
CA ILE A 380 1.93 -7.71 -24.96
C ILE A 380 1.40 -7.00 -26.21
N ILE A 381 2.08 -7.11 -27.35
CA ILE A 381 1.65 -6.48 -28.60
C ILE A 381 0.32 -7.05 -29.07
N THR A 382 0.15 -8.37 -29.05
CA THR A 382 -1.12 -9.03 -29.39
C THR A 382 -2.26 -8.48 -28.52
N ASN A 383 -2.06 -8.40 -27.21
CA ASN A 383 -3.09 -7.91 -26.30
C ASN A 383 -3.41 -6.43 -26.54
N LEU A 384 -2.41 -5.57 -26.75
CA LEU A 384 -2.66 -4.16 -27.04
C LEU A 384 -3.34 -3.92 -28.40
N LYS A 385 -3.17 -4.83 -29.36
CA LYS A 385 -3.83 -4.78 -30.68
C LYS A 385 -5.29 -5.21 -30.62
N TYR A 386 -5.57 -6.37 -30.03
CA TYR A 386 -6.91 -6.98 -30.05
C TYR A 386 -7.79 -6.56 -28.87
N TRP A 387 -7.20 -6.30 -27.69
CA TRP A 387 -7.92 -6.00 -26.45
C TRP A 387 -7.88 -4.53 -26.03
N GLY A 388 -7.51 -3.61 -26.93
CA GLY A 388 -7.39 -2.18 -26.60
C GLY A 388 -8.69 -1.47 -26.14
N ARG A 389 -9.83 -2.16 -26.20
CA ARG A 389 -11.13 -1.69 -25.66
C ARG A 389 -11.43 -2.23 -24.25
N CYS A 390 -10.73 -3.27 -23.80
CA CYS A 390 -10.90 -3.87 -22.47
C CYS A 390 -9.85 -3.27 -21.52
N GLU A 391 -10.29 -2.38 -20.63
CA GLU A 391 -9.42 -1.67 -19.69
C GLU A 391 -8.67 -2.60 -18.72
N PRO A 392 -9.30 -3.63 -18.12
CA PRO A 392 -8.59 -4.56 -17.22
C PRO A 392 -7.42 -5.29 -17.89
N ILE A 393 -7.62 -5.81 -19.11
CA ILE A 393 -6.57 -6.52 -19.86
C ILE A 393 -5.47 -5.55 -20.29
N THR A 394 -5.85 -4.37 -20.80
CA THR A 394 -4.90 -3.33 -21.22
C THR A 394 -4.05 -2.87 -20.03
N SER A 395 -4.67 -2.59 -18.90
CA SER A 395 -3.99 -2.17 -17.67
C SER A 395 -2.99 -3.20 -17.18
N LYS A 396 -3.39 -4.48 -17.03
CA LYS A 396 -2.48 -5.57 -16.62
C LYS A 396 -1.37 -5.85 -17.64
N THR A 397 -1.68 -5.76 -18.93
CA THR A 397 -0.69 -5.93 -20.02
C THR A 397 0.37 -4.84 -19.98
N LEU A 398 -0.04 -3.59 -19.75
CA LEU A 398 0.88 -2.46 -19.61
C LEU A 398 1.66 -2.49 -18.30
N GLN A 399 1.07 -3.02 -17.23
CA GLN A 399 1.79 -3.28 -15.99
C GLN A 399 2.91 -4.30 -16.21
N LEU A 400 2.65 -5.39 -16.95
CA LEU A 400 3.68 -6.37 -17.32
C LEU A 400 4.81 -5.73 -18.14
N LEU A 401 4.48 -4.90 -19.12
CA LEU A 401 5.47 -4.14 -19.92
C LEU A 401 6.28 -3.19 -19.03
N ASN A 402 5.61 -2.45 -18.14
CA ASN A 402 6.25 -1.52 -17.22
C ASN A 402 7.21 -2.25 -16.27
N ASP A 403 6.79 -3.40 -15.72
CA ASP A 403 7.61 -4.26 -14.87
C ASP A 403 8.86 -4.80 -15.58
N LEU A 404 8.73 -5.18 -16.86
CA LEU A 404 9.86 -5.57 -17.70
C LEU A 404 10.80 -4.38 -17.97
N SER A 405 10.27 -3.17 -18.12
CA SER A 405 11.06 -1.94 -18.33
C SER A 405 11.82 -1.45 -17.10
N ILE A 406 11.39 -1.82 -15.88
CA ILE A 406 12.03 -1.42 -14.61
C ILE A 406 13.24 -2.31 -14.29
N GLY A 407 13.28 -3.52 -14.85
CA GLY A 407 14.06 -4.66 -14.38
C GLY A 407 15.53 -4.37 -14.01
N TYR A 408 15.83 -4.55 -12.72
CA TYR A 408 17.14 -4.96 -12.24
C TYR A 408 17.31 -6.44 -12.60
N PRO A 409 18.34 -6.87 -13.37
CA PRO A 409 19.49 -6.11 -13.86
C PRO A 409 19.26 -5.47 -15.24
N PHE A 410 19.98 -4.36 -15.47
CA PHE A 410 20.15 -3.66 -16.75
C PHE A 410 20.43 -4.57 -17.98
N LEU A 411 20.91 -5.80 -17.76
CA LEU A 411 21.23 -6.76 -18.81
C LEU A 411 19.99 -7.31 -19.54
N SER A 412 18.90 -7.62 -18.83
CA SER A 412 17.69 -8.15 -19.46
C SER A 412 16.96 -7.06 -20.25
N VAL A 413 17.02 -5.81 -19.80
CA VAL A 413 16.45 -4.66 -20.53
C VAL A 413 17.24 -4.40 -21.83
N ARG A 414 18.57 -4.47 -21.81
CA ARG A 414 19.40 -4.39 -23.03
C ARG A 414 19.10 -5.47 -24.06
N LYS A 415 18.83 -6.70 -23.61
CA LYS A 415 18.39 -7.78 -24.52
C LYS A 415 17.00 -7.48 -25.10
N LEU A 416 16.11 -6.96 -24.26
CA LEU A 416 14.73 -6.64 -24.63
C LEU A 416 14.66 -5.55 -25.70
N VAL A 417 15.46 -4.48 -25.58
CA VAL A 417 15.48 -3.40 -26.59
C VAL A 417 15.97 -3.89 -27.96
N LYS A 418 16.87 -4.89 -28.00
CA LYS A 418 17.33 -5.50 -29.27
C LYS A 418 16.27 -6.34 -29.98
N LEU A 419 15.14 -6.65 -29.33
CA LEU A 419 14.07 -7.42 -29.97
C LEU A 419 13.37 -6.57 -31.03
N SER A 420 13.17 -7.14 -32.23
CA SER A 420 12.46 -6.48 -33.33
C SER A 420 11.05 -6.04 -32.96
N ALA A 421 10.39 -6.78 -32.07
CA ALA A 421 9.07 -6.45 -31.55
C ALA A 421 9.07 -5.18 -30.68
N VAL A 422 10.12 -4.96 -29.89
CA VAL A 422 10.28 -3.74 -29.08
C VAL A 422 10.62 -2.55 -29.96
N GLN A 423 11.51 -2.73 -30.95
CA GLN A 423 11.80 -1.73 -31.97
C GLN A 423 10.53 -1.34 -32.75
N PHE A 424 9.66 -2.31 -33.06
CA PHE A 424 8.35 -2.01 -33.63
C PHE A 424 7.53 -1.10 -32.72
N MET A 425 7.45 -1.38 -31.41
CA MET A 425 6.69 -0.54 -30.46
C MET A 425 7.27 0.88 -30.32
N LEU A 426 8.60 1.02 -30.30
CA LEU A 426 9.28 2.32 -30.23
C LEU A 426 9.06 3.16 -31.49
N ASN A 427 8.88 2.54 -32.65
CA ASN A 427 8.67 3.24 -33.91
C ASN A 427 7.18 3.44 -34.26
N ASN A 428 6.27 2.71 -33.62
CA ASN A 428 4.86 2.60 -34.02
C ASN A 428 3.89 2.72 -32.82
N HIS A 429 4.04 3.79 -32.03
CA HIS A 429 3.29 4.06 -30.78
C HIS A 429 2.11 5.04 -30.98
N THR A 430 1.37 4.92 -32.08
CA THR A 430 0.19 5.76 -32.39
C THR A 430 -1.12 4.96 -32.32
N SER A 431 -2.26 5.65 -32.41
CA SER A 431 -3.59 5.03 -32.44
C SER A 431 -3.84 4.12 -33.65
N GLU A 432 -3.03 4.25 -34.71
CA GLU A 432 -3.11 3.37 -35.89
C GLU A 432 -2.69 1.93 -35.56
N HIS A 433 -1.73 1.78 -34.65
CA HIS A 433 -1.21 0.48 -34.24
C HIS A 433 -1.80 0.00 -32.92
N PHE A 434 -2.14 0.92 -32.02
CA PHE A 434 -2.67 0.62 -30.71
C PHE A 434 -3.98 1.37 -30.46
N SER A 435 -5.10 0.67 -30.62
CA SER A 435 -6.44 1.27 -30.57
C SER A 435 -6.78 1.98 -29.25
N PHE A 436 -6.17 1.57 -28.12
CA PHE A 436 -6.36 2.22 -26.81
C PHE A 436 -5.76 3.64 -26.73
N LEU A 437 -4.87 4.01 -27.65
CA LEU A 437 -4.34 5.37 -27.80
C LEU A 437 -5.30 6.30 -28.59
N GLY A 438 -6.34 5.74 -29.21
CA GLY A 438 -7.33 6.50 -29.96
C GLY A 438 -8.23 7.35 -29.07
N ILE A 439 -8.71 8.48 -29.61
CA ILE A 439 -9.68 9.36 -28.96
C ILE A 439 -11.07 8.98 -29.47
N ASN A 440 -11.68 7.97 -28.86
CA ASN A 440 -13.05 7.54 -29.20
C ASN A 440 -14.06 8.18 -28.24
N ASN A 441 -15.23 8.57 -28.73
CA ASN A 441 -16.30 9.17 -27.89
C ASN A 441 -16.78 8.25 -26.75
N GLN A 442 -16.54 6.95 -26.85
CA GLN A 442 -16.89 5.93 -25.85
C GLN A 442 -15.81 5.69 -24.78
N SER A 443 -14.57 6.19 -24.94
CA SER A 443 -13.53 5.96 -23.92
C SER A 443 -13.73 6.86 -22.70
N ASN A 444 -13.65 6.28 -21.50
CA ASN A 444 -13.70 7.06 -20.27
C ASN A 444 -12.35 7.76 -20.06
N LEU A 445 -12.38 8.97 -19.49
CA LEU A 445 -11.14 9.72 -19.17
C LEU A 445 -10.25 8.98 -18.15
N THR A 446 -10.80 8.01 -17.42
CA THR A 446 -10.07 7.13 -16.49
C THR A 446 -9.12 6.20 -17.21
N ASP A 447 -9.52 5.69 -18.37
CA ASP A 447 -8.82 4.65 -19.12
C ASP A 447 -7.55 5.20 -19.77
N MET A 448 -7.49 6.54 -19.94
CA MET A 448 -6.30 7.25 -20.40
C MET A 448 -5.10 7.16 -19.43
N ARG A 449 -5.26 6.59 -18.23
CA ARG A 449 -4.13 6.25 -17.35
C ARG A 449 -3.20 5.21 -17.97
N CYS A 450 -3.75 4.28 -18.74
CA CYS A 450 -2.98 3.27 -19.49
C CYS A 450 -1.92 3.92 -20.38
N ARG A 451 -2.24 5.06 -21.01
CA ARG A 451 -1.29 5.84 -21.82
C ARG A 451 -0.06 6.27 -21.02
N THR A 452 -0.25 6.77 -19.79
CA THR A 452 0.87 7.15 -18.92
C THR A 452 1.78 5.95 -18.63
N THR A 453 1.23 4.78 -18.31
CA THR A 453 2.02 3.56 -18.06
C THR A 453 2.77 3.11 -19.32
N PHE A 454 2.10 3.13 -20.47
CA PHE A 454 2.68 2.76 -21.77
C PHE A 454 3.89 3.63 -22.12
N TYR A 455 3.73 4.96 -22.10
CA TYR A 455 4.81 5.89 -22.41
C TYR A 455 5.91 5.92 -21.34
N THR A 456 5.58 5.62 -20.07
CA THR A 456 6.62 5.41 -19.04
C THR A 456 7.48 4.20 -19.38
N ALA A 457 6.88 3.09 -19.79
CA ALA A 457 7.61 1.88 -20.14
C ALA A 457 8.45 2.09 -21.42
N LEU A 458 7.85 2.61 -22.49
CA LEU A 458 8.57 2.91 -23.73
C LEU A 458 9.70 3.92 -23.53
N GLY A 459 9.46 4.99 -22.77
CA GLY A 459 10.50 5.97 -22.47
C GLY A 459 11.71 5.35 -21.76
N ARG A 460 11.48 4.39 -20.85
CA ARG A 460 12.59 3.66 -20.19
C ARG A 460 13.33 2.75 -21.15
N LEU A 461 12.62 2.09 -22.07
CA LEU A 461 13.24 1.24 -23.08
C LEU A 461 14.08 2.06 -24.07
N LEU A 462 13.56 3.21 -24.51
CA LEU A 462 14.30 4.15 -25.34
C LEU A 462 15.59 4.62 -24.65
N MET A 463 15.52 4.90 -23.34
CA MET A 463 16.66 5.38 -22.55
C MET A 463 17.85 4.41 -22.46
N VAL A 464 17.68 3.13 -22.78
CA VAL A 464 18.73 2.12 -22.62
C VAL A 464 19.85 2.30 -23.65
N ASP A 465 19.48 2.66 -24.88
CA ASP A 465 20.39 2.93 -25.99
C ASP A 465 20.52 4.46 -26.26
N LEU A 466 19.88 5.29 -25.43
CA LEU A 466 19.90 6.75 -25.54
C LEU A 466 21.31 7.28 -25.24
N GLY A 467 21.99 7.73 -26.30
CA GLY A 467 23.40 8.13 -26.32
C GLY A 467 24.24 7.42 -27.39
N GLU A 468 23.73 6.33 -27.98
CA GLU A 468 24.31 5.68 -29.17
C GLU A 468 23.60 6.12 -30.47
N ASP A 469 22.33 6.53 -30.38
CA ASP A 469 21.49 6.91 -31.53
C ASP A 469 20.54 8.09 -31.19
N GLU A 470 20.95 9.33 -31.53
CA GLU A 470 20.11 10.53 -31.33
C GLU A 470 18.95 10.62 -32.35
N ASP A 471 19.10 10.02 -33.54
CA ASP A 471 18.06 10.02 -34.58
C ASP A 471 16.83 9.20 -34.12
N GLN A 472 17.07 8.12 -33.38
CA GLN A 472 15.99 7.31 -32.79
C GLN A 472 15.14 8.13 -31.81
N TYR A 473 15.73 9.04 -31.06
CA TYR A 473 15.00 9.94 -30.17
C TYR A 473 14.10 10.90 -30.96
N GLU A 474 14.62 11.52 -32.02
CA GLU A 474 13.83 12.43 -32.86
C GLU A 474 12.64 11.71 -33.51
N GLN A 475 12.86 10.50 -34.04
CA GLN A 475 11.80 9.68 -34.62
C GLN A 475 10.73 9.30 -33.58
N PHE A 476 11.15 8.95 -32.36
CA PHE A 476 10.22 8.63 -31.27
C PHE A 476 9.33 9.81 -30.88
N MET A 477 9.89 11.03 -30.88
CA MET A 477 9.17 12.24 -30.46
C MET A 477 8.30 12.85 -31.57
N LEU A 478 8.55 12.52 -32.85
CA LEU A 478 7.83 13.08 -34.00
C LEU A 478 6.29 12.94 -33.94
N PRO A 479 5.69 11.78 -33.58
CA PRO A 479 4.24 11.66 -33.46
C PRO A 479 3.64 12.54 -32.36
N LEU A 480 4.41 12.80 -31.29
CA LEU A 480 3.98 13.68 -30.20
C LEU A 480 4.03 15.15 -30.63
N THR A 481 5.01 15.53 -31.44
CA THR A 481 5.07 16.86 -32.07
C THR A 481 3.84 17.09 -32.94
N ALA A 482 3.48 16.12 -33.78
CA ALA A 482 2.28 16.19 -34.60
C ALA A 482 1.00 16.29 -33.75
N ALA A 483 0.93 15.58 -32.61
CA ALA A 483 -0.19 15.68 -31.68
C ALA A 483 -0.28 17.08 -31.02
N PHE A 484 0.86 17.69 -30.67
CA PHE A 484 0.91 19.07 -30.18
C PHE A 484 0.41 20.07 -31.22
N GLU A 485 0.87 19.95 -32.46
CA GLU A 485 0.44 20.81 -33.57
C GLU A 485 -1.07 20.66 -33.85
N ALA A 486 -1.59 19.44 -33.82
CA ALA A 486 -3.01 19.17 -33.96
C ALA A 486 -3.83 19.88 -32.87
N VAL A 487 -3.41 19.79 -31.61
CA VAL A 487 -4.07 20.51 -30.50
C VAL A 487 -3.99 22.03 -30.72
N ALA A 488 -2.85 22.56 -31.14
CA ALA A 488 -2.70 23.99 -31.42
C ALA A 488 -3.64 24.47 -32.55
N GLN A 489 -3.81 23.66 -33.61
CA GLN A 489 -4.76 23.93 -34.70
C GLN A 489 -6.22 23.88 -34.24
N MET A 490 -6.57 22.98 -33.30
CA MET A 490 -7.91 22.92 -32.72
C MET A 490 -8.26 24.19 -31.93
N PHE A 491 -7.27 24.83 -31.28
CA PHE A 491 -7.49 26.08 -30.56
C PHE A 491 -7.49 27.33 -31.45
N SER A 492 -6.97 27.26 -32.68
CA SER A 492 -6.95 28.38 -33.62
C SER A 492 -8.17 28.42 -34.56
N THR A 493 -8.97 27.35 -34.61
CA THR A 493 -10.15 27.23 -35.47
C THR A 493 -11.43 27.71 -34.79
N ASN A 494 -12.32 28.38 -35.53
CA ASN A 494 -13.56 28.98 -35.00
C ASN A 494 -14.63 27.96 -34.56
N THR A 495 -14.49 26.69 -34.93
CA THR A 495 -15.38 25.58 -34.54
C THR A 495 -14.72 24.73 -33.45
N PHE A 496 -14.72 25.24 -32.22
CA PHE A 496 -14.12 24.57 -31.07
C PHE A 496 -15.06 23.46 -30.53
N ASN A 497 -14.74 22.20 -30.82
CA ASN A 497 -15.39 21.06 -30.17
C ASN A 497 -14.75 20.80 -28.79
N GLU A 498 -15.38 21.30 -27.73
CA GLU A 498 -14.84 21.27 -26.37
C GLU A 498 -14.53 19.84 -25.88
N GLN A 499 -15.41 18.87 -26.15
CA GLN A 499 -15.23 17.50 -25.64
C GLN A 499 -14.07 16.78 -26.31
N GLU A 500 -13.93 16.96 -27.62
CA GLU A 500 -12.84 16.40 -28.41
C GLU A 500 -11.52 17.06 -28.03
N ALA A 501 -11.47 18.40 -28.01
CA ALA A 501 -10.28 19.14 -27.59
C ALA A 501 -9.82 18.75 -26.18
N LYS A 502 -10.76 18.59 -25.25
CA LYS A 502 -10.48 18.11 -23.89
C LYS A 502 -9.86 16.72 -23.88
N ARG A 503 -10.41 15.76 -24.63
CA ARG A 503 -9.88 14.39 -24.69
C ARG A 503 -8.51 14.34 -25.36
N THR A 504 -8.31 15.08 -26.45
CA THR A 504 -7.02 15.18 -27.15
C THR A 504 -5.95 15.75 -26.23
N LEU A 505 -6.26 16.86 -25.54
CA LEU A 505 -5.34 17.48 -24.59
C LEU A 505 -5.03 16.55 -23.40
N VAL A 506 -6.03 15.89 -22.83
CA VAL A 506 -5.81 14.94 -21.72
C VAL A 506 -4.95 13.76 -22.20
N GLY A 507 -5.21 13.21 -23.39
CA GLY A 507 -4.41 12.15 -23.99
C GLY A 507 -2.94 12.56 -24.14
N LEU A 508 -2.69 13.71 -24.77
CA LEU A 508 -1.33 14.24 -24.95
C LEU A 508 -0.61 14.47 -23.63
N VAL A 509 -1.26 15.10 -22.64
CA VAL A 509 -0.66 15.34 -21.31
C VAL A 509 -0.40 14.02 -20.58
N ARG A 510 -1.21 12.97 -20.81
CA ARG A 510 -0.98 11.63 -20.25
C ARG A 510 0.26 10.96 -20.83
N ASP A 511 0.48 11.12 -22.13
CA ASP A 511 1.65 10.60 -22.85
C ASP A 511 2.92 11.28 -22.33
N LEU A 512 2.91 12.62 -22.30
CA LEU A 512 4.01 13.45 -21.81
C LEU A 512 4.36 13.16 -20.36
N ARG A 513 3.34 12.96 -19.52
CA ARG A 513 3.54 12.57 -18.12
C ARG A 513 4.27 11.23 -18.03
N GLY A 514 3.96 10.27 -18.91
CA GLY A 514 4.65 8.98 -18.95
C GLY A 514 6.12 9.14 -19.31
N ILE A 515 6.42 9.91 -20.36
CA ILE A 515 7.79 10.19 -20.80
C ILE A 515 8.57 10.92 -19.70
N ALA A 516 7.97 11.92 -19.05
CA ALA A 516 8.60 12.64 -17.94
C ALA A 516 8.93 11.72 -16.74
N PHE A 517 8.12 10.69 -16.48
CA PHE A 517 8.43 9.69 -15.45
C PHE A 517 9.57 8.75 -15.85
N ALA A 518 9.71 8.46 -17.15
CA ALA A 518 10.83 7.69 -17.65
C ALA A 518 12.14 8.51 -17.60
N PHE A 519 12.10 9.75 -18.09
CA PHE A 519 13.27 10.60 -18.31
C PHE A 519 13.73 11.34 -17.05
N ASN A 520 14.07 10.56 -16.04
CA ASN A 520 14.52 11.07 -14.74
C ASN A 520 16.04 11.30 -14.67
N ALA A 521 16.81 10.86 -15.66
CA ALA A 521 18.25 11.11 -15.76
C ALA A 521 18.53 12.50 -16.35
N LYS A 522 19.67 13.10 -15.99
CA LYS A 522 20.05 14.46 -16.41
C LYS A 522 19.98 14.65 -17.93
N THR A 523 20.57 13.72 -18.70
CA THR A 523 20.64 13.80 -20.17
C THR A 523 19.25 13.69 -20.81
N SER A 524 18.49 12.64 -20.49
CA SER A 524 17.14 12.45 -21.02
C SER A 524 16.19 13.58 -20.62
N PHE A 525 16.32 14.10 -19.40
CA PHE A 525 15.54 15.25 -18.96
C PHE A 525 15.87 16.51 -19.77
N MET A 526 17.16 16.76 -20.04
CA MET A 526 17.59 17.87 -20.90
C MET A 526 17.05 17.73 -22.32
N MET A 527 17.12 16.55 -22.93
CA MET A 527 16.58 16.30 -24.28
C MET A 527 15.06 16.51 -24.36
N LEU A 528 14.29 16.06 -23.37
CA LEU A 528 12.84 16.31 -23.31
C LEU A 528 12.53 17.79 -23.10
N PHE A 529 13.32 18.47 -22.28
CA PHE A 529 13.16 19.91 -22.08
C PHE A 529 13.46 20.69 -23.35
N GLU A 530 14.54 20.35 -24.07
CA GLU A 530 14.90 20.94 -25.37
C GLU A 530 13.81 20.72 -26.42
N TRP A 531 13.25 19.51 -26.48
CA TRP A 531 12.13 19.20 -27.37
C TRP A 531 10.86 20.00 -27.04
N MET A 532 10.47 20.11 -25.77
CA MET A 532 9.32 20.94 -25.37
C MET A 532 9.56 22.43 -25.61
N SER A 533 10.82 22.87 -25.59
CA SER A 533 11.23 24.27 -25.64
C SER A 533 11.82 24.66 -27.01
N GLN A 534 11.31 24.12 -28.13
CA GLN A 534 11.83 24.29 -29.51
C GLN A 534 11.89 25.73 -30.09
N ARG A 535 12.17 26.76 -29.29
CA ARG A 535 12.89 27.97 -29.67
C ARG A 535 13.81 28.40 -28.52
N LEU A 536 15.11 28.07 -28.62
CA LEU A 536 16.31 28.80 -28.16
C LEU A 536 17.43 27.79 -27.78
N GLN A 537 18.50 27.70 -28.58
CA GLN A 537 19.79 27.14 -28.17
C GLN A 537 20.44 28.06 -27.14
N PHE A 538 21.08 27.59 -26.04
CA PHE A 538 22.21 28.28 -25.38
C PHE A 538 23.01 27.41 -24.38
N ASP A 539 24.26 27.86 -24.16
CA ASP A 539 25.39 27.27 -23.42
C ASP A 539 25.34 27.33 -21.86
N VAL A 540 26.35 26.70 -21.24
CA VAL A 540 26.52 26.13 -19.87
C VAL A 540 26.47 27.10 -18.65
N SER A 541 25.56 28.07 -18.59
CA SER A 541 25.22 28.79 -17.34
C SER A 541 23.73 29.10 -17.26
N SER A 542 22.93 28.05 -17.04
CA SER A 542 21.58 27.91 -17.62
C SER A 542 20.51 28.91 -17.14
N PRO A 543 20.01 29.81 -18.03
CA PRO A 543 18.77 30.57 -17.86
C PRO A 543 17.50 29.71 -17.82
N ASN A 544 17.62 28.41 -18.06
CA ASN A 544 16.48 27.52 -18.32
C ASN A 544 15.65 27.27 -17.06
N GLY A 545 16.28 27.23 -15.89
CA GLY A 545 15.55 27.12 -14.61
C GLY A 545 14.64 28.33 -14.37
N ILE A 546 15.12 29.53 -14.70
CA ILE A 546 14.34 30.77 -14.58
C ILE A 546 13.15 30.75 -15.54
N LEU A 547 13.38 30.38 -16.81
CA LEU A 547 12.31 30.29 -17.82
C LEU A 547 11.23 29.25 -17.44
N LEU A 548 11.64 28.07 -17.00
CA LEU A 548 10.72 27.03 -16.54
C LEU A 548 9.86 27.53 -15.36
N PHE A 549 10.46 28.24 -14.41
CA PHE A 549 9.71 28.81 -13.30
C PHE A 549 8.74 29.92 -13.76
N ARG A 550 9.12 30.76 -14.73
CA ARG A 550 8.21 31.77 -15.30
C ARG A 550 6.97 31.14 -15.91
N GLU A 551 7.12 30.09 -16.71
CA GLU A 551 5.96 29.37 -17.28
C GLU A 551 5.15 28.64 -16.20
N THR A 552 5.81 28.04 -15.21
CA THR A 552 5.14 27.42 -14.05
C THR A 552 4.31 28.45 -13.27
N SER A 553 4.86 29.63 -13.01
CA SER A 553 4.18 30.74 -12.35
C SER A 553 2.97 31.23 -13.14
N LYS A 554 3.12 31.41 -14.47
CA LYS A 554 2.00 31.79 -15.34
C LYS A 554 0.88 30.76 -15.29
N MET A 555 1.21 29.46 -15.30
CA MET A 555 0.21 28.40 -15.23
C MET A 555 -0.53 28.40 -13.89
N ILE A 556 0.18 28.51 -12.77
CA ILE A 556 -0.42 28.62 -11.43
C ILE A 556 -1.32 29.85 -11.35
N THR A 557 -0.85 31.00 -11.82
CA THR A 557 -1.58 32.28 -11.78
C THR A 557 -2.84 32.23 -12.65
N THR A 558 -2.74 31.69 -13.87
CA THR A 558 -3.87 31.58 -14.81
C THR A 558 -4.94 30.62 -14.29
N TYR A 559 -4.52 29.43 -13.84
CA TYR A 559 -5.43 28.45 -13.25
C TYR A 559 -6.05 28.98 -11.95
N GLY A 560 -5.24 29.59 -11.09
CA GLY A 560 -5.66 30.14 -9.80
C GLY A 560 -6.72 31.24 -9.96
N ASN A 561 -6.49 32.19 -10.86
CA ASN A 561 -7.49 33.23 -11.13
C ASN A 561 -8.80 32.66 -11.68
N ARG A 562 -8.73 31.62 -12.54
CA ARG A 562 -9.92 30.98 -13.12
C ARG A 562 -10.69 30.16 -12.08
N ILE A 563 -10.01 29.42 -11.21
CA ILE A 563 -10.69 28.62 -10.18
C ILE A 563 -11.34 29.50 -9.11
N LEU A 564 -10.80 30.68 -8.85
CA LEU A 564 -11.38 31.66 -7.93
C LEU A 564 -12.66 32.31 -8.47
N THR A 565 -12.87 32.33 -9.79
CA THR A 565 -14.14 32.78 -10.40
C THR A 565 -15.26 31.74 -10.34
N LEU A 566 -14.95 30.52 -9.89
CA LEU A 566 -15.92 29.45 -9.80
C LEU A 566 -16.85 29.71 -8.62
N GLY A 567 -18.17 29.76 -8.88
CA GLY A 567 -19.20 30.08 -7.88
C GLY A 567 -19.38 29.00 -6.81
N GLU A 568 -20.52 29.01 -6.12
CA GLU A 568 -20.83 27.99 -5.11
C GLU A 568 -20.88 26.59 -5.76
N VAL A 569 -20.07 25.67 -5.21
CA VAL A 569 -20.03 24.26 -5.62
C VAL A 569 -20.71 23.41 -4.56
N PRO A 570 -21.58 22.46 -4.94
CA PRO A 570 -22.16 21.50 -4.02
C PRO A 570 -21.08 20.75 -3.22
N LYS A 571 -21.27 20.60 -1.90
CA LYS A 571 -20.28 20.00 -0.96
C LYS A 571 -19.72 18.65 -1.42
N ASP A 572 -20.56 17.83 -2.07
CA ASP A 572 -20.22 16.53 -2.66
C ASP A 572 -19.20 16.60 -3.80
N GLN A 573 -19.11 17.73 -4.51
CA GLN A 573 -18.24 17.92 -5.69
C GLN A 573 -17.13 18.94 -5.48
N VAL A 574 -17.10 19.65 -4.34
CA VAL A 574 -16.08 20.66 -4.00
C VAL A 574 -14.67 20.11 -4.16
N TYR A 575 -14.42 18.87 -3.70
CA TYR A 575 -13.10 18.27 -3.83
C TYR A 575 -12.69 18.06 -5.31
N ALA A 576 -13.56 17.45 -6.12
CA ALA A 576 -13.24 17.10 -7.50
C ALA A 576 -13.09 18.33 -8.40
N LEU A 577 -13.94 19.35 -8.21
CA LEU A 577 -14.01 20.52 -9.09
C LEU A 577 -13.11 21.68 -8.65
N LYS A 578 -12.85 21.83 -7.34
CA LYS A 578 -12.09 22.96 -6.77
C LYS A 578 -10.83 22.51 -6.04
N LEU A 579 -10.96 21.77 -4.94
CA LEU A 579 -9.84 21.55 -4.00
C LEU A 579 -8.72 20.68 -4.58
N LYS A 580 -9.05 19.68 -5.42
CA LYS A 580 -8.05 18.83 -6.07
C LYS A 580 -7.12 19.64 -6.97
N GLY A 581 -7.65 20.63 -7.69
CA GLY A 581 -6.86 21.53 -8.51
C GLY A 581 -5.94 22.42 -7.67
N ILE A 582 -6.47 22.98 -6.59
CA ILE A 582 -5.68 23.79 -5.64
C ILE A 582 -4.54 22.97 -5.02
N SER A 583 -4.81 21.73 -4.61
CA SER A 583 -3.81 20.79 -4.08
C SER A 583 -2.67 20.51 -5.08
N ILE A 584 -2.99 20.42 -6.37
CA ILE A 584 -1.99 20.28 -7.43
C ILE A 584 -1.16 21.58 -7.55
N CYS A 585 -1.78 22.76 -7.53
CA CYS A 585 -1.06 24.03 -7.53
C CYS A 585 -0.10 24.16 -6.35
N PHE A 586 -0.52 23.74 -5.14
CA PHE A 586 0.34 23.73 -3.96
C PHE A 586 1.52 22.77 -4.14
N SER A 587 1.27 21.56 -4.65
CA SER A 587 2.33 20.58 -4.92
C SER A 587 3.33 21.07 -5.97
N MET A 588 2.83 21.74 -7.01
CA MET A 588 3.65 22.35 -8.06
C MET A 588 4.54 23.46 -7.53
N LEU A 589 3.97 24.39 -6.76
CA LEU A 589 4.73 25.49 -6.15
C LEU A 589 5.76 24.95 -5.16
N LYS A 590 5.41 23.93 -4.38
CA LYS A 590 6.33 23.25 -3.46
C LYS A 590 7.51 22.66 -4.21
N ALA A 591 7.26 21.90 -5.28
CA ALA A 591 8.32 21.29 -6.09
C ALA A 591 9.22 22.36 -6.73
N ALA A 592 8.64 23.44 -7.23
CA ALA A 592 9.36 24.56 -7.83
C ALA A 592 10.29 25.27 -6.83
N LEU A 593 9.80 25.54 -5.61
CA LEU A 593 10.59 26.21 -4.56
C LEU A 593 11.67 25.30 -3.97
N SER A 594 11.36 24.02 -3.72
CA SER A 594 12.33 23.07 -3.14
C SER A 594 13.36 22.53 -4.13
N GLY A 595 13.12 22.68 -5.43
CA GLY A 595 13.88 22.03 -6.49
C GLY A 595 15.32 22.54 -6.66
N SER A 596 15.70 23.64 -6.00
CA SER A 596 17.05 24.23 -6.01
C SER A 596 17.64 24.52 -7.41
N TYR A 597 16.80 24.58 -8.45
CA TYR A 597 17.21 24.82 -9.84
C TYR A 597 17.09 26.30 -10.26
N VAL A 598 16.55 27.16 -9.39
CA VAL A 598 16.44 28.61 -9.61
C VAL A 598 16.92 29.36 -8.38
N ASN A 599 17.78 30.37 -8.58
CA ASN A 599 18.04 31.36 -7.54
C ASN A 599 16.94 32.43 -7.59
N PHE A 600 15.97 32.31 -6.68
CA PHE A 600 14.81 33.21 -6.63
C PHE A 600 15.16 34.68 -6.36
N GLY A 601 16.37 34.98 -5.86
CA GLY A 601 16.84 36.36 -5.72
C GLY A 601 16.99 37.10 -7.05
N VAL A 602 17.16 36.36 -8.15
CA VAL A 602 17.32 36.90 -9.50
C VAL A 602 16.06 37.63 -9.97
N PHE A 603 14.86 37.12 -9.67
CA PHE A 603 13.60 37.76 -10.07
C PHE A 603 13.49 39.20 -9.56
N ARG A 604 13.84 39.44 -8.29
CA ARG A 604 13.84 40.79 -7.70
C ARG A 604 14.91 41.70 -8.30
N LEU A 605 16.08 41.16 -8.66
CA LEU A 605 17.17 41.92 -9.27
C LEU A 605 16.81 42.41 -10.68
N TYR A 606 16.06 41.61 -11.44
CA TYR A 606 15.65 41.93 -12.82
C TYR A 606 14.24 42.53 -12.93
N GLY A 607 13.52 42.72 -11.81
CA GLY A 607 12.17 43.27 -11.80
C GLY A 607 11.13 42.33 -12.45
N ASP A 608 11.32 41.02 -12.32
CA ASP A 608 10.39 40.01 -12.84
C ASP A 608 9.43 39.55 -11.73
N ASP A 609 8.14 39.87 -11.90
CA ASP A 609 7.09 39.58 -10.92
C ASP A 609 6.63 38.11 -10.90
N ALA A 610 7.28 37.20 -11.64
CA ALA A 610 6.85 35.80 -11.72
C ALA A 610 6.75 35.13 -10.34
N LEU A 611 7.73 35.33 -9.45
CA LEU A 611 7.67 34.73 -8.11
C LEU A 611 6.56 35.33 -7.27
N ASP A 612 6.43 36.66 -7.28
CA ASP A 612 5.43 37.36 -6.48
C ASP A 612 4.01 37.04 -6.96
N ASN A 613 3.77 36.93 -8.27
CA ASN A 613 2.49 36.51 -8.83
C ASN A 613 2.09 35.09 -8.40
N ALA A 614 3.02 34.14 -8.39
CA ALA A 614 2.75 32.77 -7.95
C ALA A 614 2.43 32.72 -6.45
N LEU A 615 3.21 33.43 -5.63
CA LEU A 615 3.01 33.52 -4.18
C LEU A 615 1.69 34.23 -3.82
N GLN A 616 1.35 35.32 -4.49
CA GLN A 616 0.06 36.01 -4.31
C GLN A 616 -1.12 35.13 -4.73
N THR A 617 -0.98 34.37 -5.81
CA THR A 617 -1.99 33.39 -6.22
C THR A 617 -2.16 32.31 -5.15
N PHE A 618 -1.07 31.81 -4.57
CA PHE A 618 -1.13 30.87 -3.45
C PHE A 618 -1.95 31.43 -2.27
N ILE A 619 -1.71 32.68 -1.86
CA ILE A 619 -2.48 33.31 -0.78
C ILE A 619 -3.97 33.41 -1.12
N LYS A 620 -4.31 33.85 -2.34
CA LYS A 620 -5.72 33.93 -2.78
C LYS A 620 -6.40 32.56 -2.77
N LEU A 621 -5.71 31.51 -3.21
CA LEU A 621 -6.23 30.14 -3.17
C LEU A 621 -6.38 29.63 -1.74
N LEU A 622 -5.42 29.93 -0.86
CA LEU A 622 -5.48 29.57 0.55
C LEU A 622 -6.71 30.17 1.24
N LEU A 623 -6.95 31.47 1.06
CA LEU A 623 -8.09 32.17 1.65
C LEU A 623 -9.45 31.73 1.09
N SER A 624 -9.45 31.04 -0.07
CA SER A 624 -10.67 30.50 -0.69
C SER A 624 -11.12 29.16 -0.09
N ILE A 625 -10.33 28.58 0.80
CA ILE A 625 -10.57 27.30 1.47
C ILE A 625 -11.03 27.58 2.91
N PRO A 626 -12.17 27.02 3.36
CA PRO A 626 -12.55 27.05 4.78
C PRO A 626 -11.59 26.22 5.65
N HIS A 627 -11.35 26.64 6.90
CA HIS A 627 -10.50 25.87 7.84
C HIS A 627 -10.97 24.42 8.01
N SER A 628 -12.29 24.18 8.12
CA SER A 628 -12.87 22.84 8.24
C SER A 628 -12.44 21.92 7.10
N ASP A 629 -12.49 22.42 5.87
CA ASP A 629 -12.22 21.65 4.67
C ASP A 629 -10.73 21.28 4.55
N LEU A 630 -9.84 22.04 5.21
CA LEU A 630 -8.40 21.79 5.14
C LEU A 630 -8.04 20.42 5.74
N LEU A 631 -8.64 20.07 6.88
CA LEU A 631 -8.37 18.81 7.59
C LEU A 631 -9.29 17.65 7.13
N ASP A 632 -10.49 17.95 6.65
CA ASP A 632 -11.44 16.94 6.13
C ASP A 632 -10.92 16.23 4.86
N TYR A 633 -10.01 16.86 4.11
CA TYR A 633 -9.43 16.30 2.88
C TYR A 633 -7.92 16.02 3.00
N PRO A 634 -7.49 14.79 3.34
CA PRO A 634 -6.08 14.45 3.61
C PRO A 634 -5.07 14.81 2.50
N LYS A 635 -5.48 14.70 1.23
CA LYS A 635 -4.60 15.06 0.09
C LYS A 635 -4.37 16.56 0.02
N LEU A 636 -5.38 17.35 0.35
CA LEU A 636 -5.27 18.81 0.39
C LEU A 636 -4.37 19.22 1.55
N SER A 637 -4.62 18.72 2.77
CA SER A 637 -3.79 19.00 3.95
C SER A 637 -2.33 18.66 3.70
N GLN A 638 -2.03 17.45 3.22
CA GLN A 638 -0.66 17.03 2.91
C GLN A 638 0.03 17.99 1.91
N SER A 639 -0.66 18.39 0.83
CA SER A 639 -0.10 19.32 -0.16
C SER A 639 0.11 20.73 0.40
N TYR A 640 -0.80 21.22 1.24
CA TYR A 640 -0.72 22.54 1.86
C TYR A 640 0.40 22.61 2.90
N TYR A 641 0.44 21.71 3.87
CA TYR A 641 1.45 21.75 4.92
C TYR A 641 2.85 21.45 4.38
N SER A 642 2.97 20.59 3.36
CA SER A 642 4.25 20.37 2.67
C SER A 642 4.77 21.63 1.97
N LEU A 643 3.88 22.44 1.39
CA LEU A 643 4.26 23.74 0.79
C LEU A 643 4.60 24.76 1.88
N LEU A 644 3.79 24.82 2.94
CA LEU A 644 3.99 25.75 4.05
C LEU A 644 5.33 25.50 4.76
N GLU A 645 5.74 24.23 4.89
CA GLU A 645 7.05 23.87 5.45
C GLU A 645 8.20 24.49 4.64
N VAL A 646 8.16 24.35 3.31
CA VAL A 646 9.17 24.96 2.41
C VAL A 646 9.14 26.50 2.51
N LEU A 647 7.95 27.10 2.56
CA LEU A 647 7.80 28.56 2.68
C LEU A 647 8.35 29.09 4.01
N THR A 648 8.07 28.41 5.12
CA THR A 648 8.57 28.79 6.45
C THR A 648 10.07 28.55 6.61
N GLN A 649 10.61 27.55 5.91
CA GLN A 649 12.04 27.23 5.94
C GLN A 649 12.88 28.25 5.15
N ASP A 650 12.56 28.44 3.86
CA ASP A 650 13.43 29.16 2.92
C ASP A 650 12.91 30.57 2.56
N HIS A 651 11.60 30.81 2.70
CA HIS A 651 10.92 32.05 2.28
C HIS A 651 10.22 32.78 3.43
N MET A 652 10.71 32.65 4.68
CA MET A 652 10.06 33.23 5.87
C MET A 652 9.86 34.75 5.79
N ASN A 653 10.73 35.47 5.06
CA ASN A 653 10.56 36.92 4.83
C ASN A 653 9.27 37.25 4.06
N PHE A 654 8.85 36.38 3.14
CA PHE A 654 7.56 36.54 2.44
C PHE A 654 6.41 36.35 3.43
N ILE A 655 6.43 35.30 4.26
CA ILE A 655 5.41 35.07 5.29
C ILE A 655 5.32 36.25 6.26
N ALA A 656 6.46 36.83 6.66
CA ALA A 656 6.52 37.99 7.54
C ALA A 656 5.96 39.28 6.90
N SER A 657 5.94 39.38 5.56
CA SER A 657 5.39 40.53 4.82
C SER A 657 3.88 40.44 4.55
N LEU A 658 3.23 39.32 4.88
CA LEU A 658 1.80 39.11 4.63
C LEU A 658 0.91 40.01 5.50
N GLU A 659 -0.34 40.18 5.06
CA GLU A 659 -1.35 40.90 5.84
C GLU A 659 -1.71 40.15 7.13
N PRO A 660 -2.09 40.85 8.22
CA PRO A 660 -2.35 40.24 9.53
C PRO A 660 -3.38 39.10 9.49
N HIS A 661 -4.46 39.27 8.71
CA HIS A 661 -5.51 38.26 8.62
C HIS A 661 -5.02 36.94 7.99
N VAL A 662 -4.07 37.01 7.04
CA VAL A 662 -3.47 35.84 6.40
C VAL A 662 -2.53 35.11 7.34
N ILE A 663 -1.74 35.86 8.11
CA ILE A 663 -0.87 35.29 9.16
C ILE A 663 -1.72 34.55 10.19
N MET A 664 -2.82 35.15 10.62
CA MET A 664 -3.75 34.52 11.56
C MET A 664 -4.39 33.25 10.98
N TYR A 665 -4.76 33.25 9.70
CA TYR A 665 -5.23 32.03 9.02
C TYR A 665 -4.20 30.91 9.10
N ILE A 666 -2.92 31.20 8.78
CA ILE A 666 -1.82 30.23 8.78
C ILE A 666 -1.52 29.71 10.19
N LEU A 667 -1.51 30.56 11.21
CA LEU A 667 -1.25 30.13 12.57
C LEU A 667 -2.39 29.28 13.14
N SER A 668 -3.64 29.62 12.79
CA SER A 668 -4.81 28.83 13.18
C SER A 668 -4.79 27.46 12.51
N SER A 669 -4.46 27.39 11.21
CA SER A 669 -4.33 26.12 10.50
C SER A 669 -3.19 25.25 11.06
N ILE A 670 -2.06 25.81 11.47
CA ILE A 670 -1.00 25.07 12.17
C ILE A 670 -1.52 24.53 13.51
N SER A 671 -2.22 25.35 14.29
CA SER A 671 -2.76 24.94 15.59
C SER A 671 -3.72 23.76 15.48
N GLU A 672 -4.64 23.78 14.51
CA GLU A 672 -5.56 22.67 14.25
C GLU A 672 -4.81 21.44 13.70
N GLY A 673 -3.84 21.64 12.81
CA GLY A 673 -3.04 20.56 12.23
C GLY A 673 -2.14 19.82 13.22
N LEU A 674 -1.74 20.45 14.33
CA LEU A 674 -1.01 19.78 15.43
C LEU A 674 -1.84 18.67 16.09
N THR A 675 -3.17 18.81 16.10
CA THR A 675 -4.13 17.82 16.64
C THR A 675 -4.65 16.83 15.60
N ALA A 676 -4.14 16.88 14.36
CA ALA A 676 -4.59 15.99 13.30
C ALA A 676 -4.18 14.52 13.53
N LEU A 677 -5.05 13.58 13.16
CA LEU A 677 -4.79 12.14 13.23
C LEU A 677 -3.68 11.68 12.27
N ASP A 678 -3.49 12.39 11.15
CA ASP A 678 -2.44 12.10 10.17
C ASP A 678 -1.07 12.55 10.69
N THR A 679 -0.22 11.56 10.98
CA THR A 679 1.15 11.73 11.46
C THR A 679 2.00 12.64 10.55
N MET A 680 1.80 12.61 9.23
CA MET A 680 2.57 13.42 8.29
C MET A 680 2.16 14.89 8.36
N VAL A 681 0.86 15.17 8.50
CA VAL A 681 0.33 16.53 8.69
C VAL A 681 0.85 17.12 9.99
N CYS A 682 0.76 16.37 11.08
CA CYS A 682 1.25 16.79 12.39
C CYS A 682 2.77 17.08 12.37
N THR A 683 3.56 16.23 11.70
CA THR A 683 5.00 16.46 11.53
C THR A 683 5.29 17.73 10.74
N GLY A 684 4.61 17.95 9.60
CA GLY A 684 4.75 19.18 8.82
C GLY A 684 4.38 20.44 9.61
N CYS A 685 3.32 20.39 10.41
CA CYS A 685 2.93 21.49 11.30
C CYS A 685 4.00 21.80 12.35
N CYS A 686 4.61 20.76 12.95
CA CYS A 686 5.69 20.92 13.91
C CYS A 686 6.93 21.58 13.29
N SER A 687 7.32 21.16 12.08
CA SER A 687 8.41 21.80 11.32
C SER A 687 8.11 23.27 11.01
N CYS A 688 6.91 23.56 10.49
CA CYS A 688 6.47 24.93 10.21
C CYS A 688 6.56 25.81 11.46
N LEU A 689 6.06 25.30 12.58
CA LEU A 689 6.06 26.01 13.85
C LEU A 689 7.47 26.24 14.37
N ASP A 690 8.37 25.25 14.29
CA ASP A 690 9.77 25.41 14.71
C ASP A 690 10.48 26.49 13.87
N HIS A 691 10.25 26.52 12.55
CA HIS A 691 10.80 27.55 11.68
C HIS A 691 10.31 28.96 12.05
N ILE A 692 9.00 29.14 12.24
CA ILE A 692 8.38 30.42 12.62
C ILE A 692 8.93 30.89 13.97
N VAL A 693 8.94 30.01 14.97
CA VAL A 693 9.40 30.31 16.32
C VAL A 693 10.91 30.62 16.33
N THR A 694 11.70 29.89 15.55
CA THR A 694 13.13 30.18 15.36
C THR A 694 13.36 31.57 14.80
N TYR A 695 12.56 31.97 13.79
CA TYR A 695 12.64 33.27 13.18
C TYR A 695 12.32 34.38 14.19
N LEU A 696 11.21 34.25 14.93
CA LEU A 696 10.80 35.17 15.99
C LEU A 696 11.88 35.31 17.07
N PHE A 697 12.42 34.19 17.55
CA PHE A 697 13.48 34.19 18.57
C PHE A 697 14.75 34.91 18.09
N LYS A 698 15.15 34.70 16.82
CA LYS A 698 16.29 35.38 16.21
C LYS A 698 16.06 36.89 16.08
N GLN A 699 14.85 37.32 15.72
CA GLN A 699 14.50 38.75 15.62
C GLN A 699 14.51 39.44 16.99
N LEU A 700 13.88 38.84 18.00
CA LEU A 700 13.86 39.36 19.37
C LEU A 700 15.28 39.50 19.94
N SER A 701 16.11 38.47 19.75
CA SER A 701 17.51 38.46 20.19
C SER A 701 18.36 39.54 19.50
N ARG A 702 18.00 39.93 18.26
CA ARG A 702 18.68 41.01 17.52
C ARG A 702 18.24 42.39 17.99
N SER A 703 16.96 42.59 18.36
CA SER A 703 16.47 43.88 18.88
C SER A 703 17.11 44.30 20.21
N THR A 704 17.57 43.33 21.02
CA THR A 704 18.12 43.58 22.36
C THR A 704 19.60 44.03 22.32
N LYS A 705 20.31 43.83 21.20
CA LYS A 705 21.69 44.29 21.01
C LYS A 705 21.68 45.62 20.25
N LYS A 706 22.04 46.74 20.91
CA LYS A 706 22.18 48.09 20.30
C LYS A 706 22.83 48.01 18.91
N ARG A 707 22.14 48.46 17.85
CA ARG A 707 22.68 48.49 16.48
C ARG A 707 22.26 49.72 15.67
N THR A 708 23.15 50.08 14.74
CA THR A 708 23.33 51.34 14.00
C THR A 708 22.85 51.30 12.54
N THR A 709 22.03 50.33 12.13
CA THR A 709 21.50 50.25 10.75
C THR A 709 19.99 49.99 10.77
N PRO A 710 19.18 50.75 10.01
CA PRO A 710 17.73 50.58 10.01
C PRO A 710 17.34 49.25 9.34
N LEU A 711 16.51 48.47 10.03
CA LEU A 711 15.87 47.26 9.49
C LEU A 711 14.83 47.67 8.44
N THR A 712 14.56 46.78 7.48
CA THR A 712 13.40 46.89 6.59
C THR A 712 12.10 46.88 7.41
N GLN A 713 11.26 47.89 7.23
CA GLN A 713 9.96 48.13 7.92
C GLN A 713 8.98 46.92 7.95
N GLU A 714 9.23 45.88 7.17
CA GLU A 714 8.38 44.68 7.05
C GLU A 714 8.63 43.67 8.18
N SER A 715 9.86 43.59 8.69
CA SER A 715 10.23 42.62 9.74
C SER A 715 9.63 42.97 11.10
N ASP A 716 9.42 44.26 11.38
CA ASP A 716 8.80 44.74 12.62
C ASP A 716 7.29 44.49 12.67
N ARG A 717 6.61 44.37 11.51
CA ARG A 717 5.15 44.15 11.45
C ARG A 717 4.76 42.78 11.98
N PHE A 718 5.46 41.72 11.56
CA PHE A 718 5.21 40.36 12.06
C PHE A 718 5.41 40.27 13.58
N LEU A 719 6.47 40.90 14.09
CA LEU A 719 6.74 40.97 15.52
C LEU A 719 5.66 41.77 16.26
N HIS A 720 5.20 42.88 15.69
CA HIS A 720 4.15 43.71 16.26
C HIS A 720 2.80 42.98 16.30
N ILE A 721 2.43 42.23 15.25
CA ILE A 721 1.21 41.40 15.20
C ILE A 721 1.27 40.31 16.27
N MET A 722 2.42 39.67 16.46
CA MET A 722 2.60 38.66 17.52
C MET A 722 2.61 39.26 18.93
N GLN A 723 3.04 40.51 19.10
CA GLN A 723 2.88 41.25 20.35
C GLN A 723 1.44 41.67 20.62
N GLN A 724 0.64 41.93 19.58
CA GLN A 724 -0.78 42.26 19.69
C GLN A 724 -1.67 41.03 19.93
N HIS A 725 -1.25 39.85 19.49
CA HIS A 725 -1.98 38.59 19.67
C HIS A 725 -1.11 37.49 20.34
N PRO A 726 -0.66 37.69 21.60
CA PRO A 726 0.15 36.70 22.30
C PRO A 726 -0.60 35.39 22.58
N GLU A 727 -1.94 35.46 22.63
CA GLU A 727 -2.86 34.35 22.89
C GLU A 727 -2.65 33.17 21.93
N MET A 728 -2.32 33.42 20.65
CA MET A 728 -2.11 32.33 19.67
C MET A 728 -0.87 31.49 19.99
N ILE A 729 0.25 32.14 20.33
CA ILE A 729 1.49 31.44 20.69
C ILE A 729 1.31 30.70 22.03
N GLN A 730 0.58 31.31 22.96
CA GLN A 730 0.20 30.70 24.24
C GLN A 730 -0.71 29.48 24.05
N GLN A 731 -1.69 29.57 23.15
CA GLN A 731 -2.57 28.46 22.79
C GLN A 731 -1.77 27.33 22.14
N MET A 732 -0.91 27.62 21.16
CA MET A 732 -0.05 26.59 20.55
C MET A 732 0.88 25.92 21.57
N LEU A 733 1.45 26.68 22.52
CA LEU A 733 2.22 26.11 23.63
C LEU A 733 1.37 25.16 24.47
N SER A 734 0.17 25.59 24.85
CA SER A 734 -0.76 24.77 25.64
C SER A 734 -1.18 23.51 24.89
N THR A 735 -1.49 23.61 23.60
CA THR A 735 -1.90 22.48 22.75
C THR A 735 -0.76 21.46 22.66
N VAL A 736 0.46 21.88 22.31
CA VAL A 736 1.60 20.96 22.21
C VAL A 736 1.91 20.29 23.55
N LEU A 737 1.88 21.05 24.65
CA LEU A 737 2.13 20.50 25.98
C LEU A 737 1.05 19.52 26.41
N ASN A 738 -0.23 19.82 26.15
CA ASN A 738 -1.35 18.92 26.45
C ASN A 738 -1.27 17.63 25.65
N ILE A 739 -0.93 17.69 24.35
CA ILE A 739 -0.76 16.49 23.52
C ILE A 739 0.36 15.60 24.09
N ILE A 740 1.47 16.19 24.54
CA ILE A 740 2.60 15.43 25.10
C ILE A 740 2.25 14.77 26.44
N ILE A 741 1.47 15.46 27.29
CA ILE A 741 1.15 15.04 28.66
C ILE A 741 -0.04 14.07 28.71
N PHE A 742 -1.10 14.35 27.94
CA PHE A 742 -2.41 13.68 28.11
C PHE A 742 -2.83 12.80 26.93
N GLU A 743 -2.19 12.92 25.76
CA GLU A 743 -2.54 12.14 24.58
C GLU A 743 -1.44 11.12 24.20
N ASP A 744 -1.81 10.16 23.35
CA ASP A 744 -0.87 9.23 22.71
C ASP A 744 -0.04 9.95 21.65
N CYS A 745 0.92 10.75 22.10
CA CYS A 745 1.87 11.48 21.26
C CYS A 745 2.74 10.51 20.43
N ARG A 746 2.34 10.27 19.18
CA ARG A 746 3.07 9.46 18.18
C ARG A 746 4.29 10.19 17.60
N ASN A 747 4.27 11.53 17.60
CA ASN A 747 5.27 12.41 16.97
C ASN A 747 6.15 13.17 17.98
N GLN A 748 6.55 12.51 19.06
CA GLN A 748 7.27 13.15 20.17
C GLN A 748 8.53 13.90 19.73
N TRP A 749 9.31 13.33 18.82
CA TRP A 749 10.54 13.94 18.31
C TRP A 749 10.28 15.21 17.51
N SER A 750 9.20 15.25 16.73
CA SER A 750 8.83 16.42 15.93
C SER A 750 8.26 17.54 16.81
N MET A 751 7.47 17.19 17.84
CA MET A 751 6.85 18.16 18.76
C MET A 751 7.84 18.81 19.74
N SER A 752 8.95 18.15 20.07
CA SER A 752 9.93 18.68 21.03
C SER A 752 10.59 19.98 20.58
N ARG A 753 10.87 20.08 19.27
CA ARG A 753 11.59 21.22 18.66
C ARG A 753 10.80 22.53 18.72
N PRO A 754 9.55 22.61 18.22
CA PRO A 754 8.75 23.82 18.37
C PRO A 754 8.43 24.11 19.84
N LEU A 755 8.21 23.08 20.69
CA LEU A 755 7.92 23.28 22.11
C LEU A 755 9.03 24.06 22.82
N LEU A 756 10.30 23.69 22.63
CA LEU A 756 11.42 24.44 23.22
C LEU A 756 11.38 25.92 22.83
N GLY A 757 11.17 26.19 21.55
CA GLY A 757 11.11 27.56 21.08
C GLY A 757 9.92 28.35 21.63
N LEU A 758 8.74 27.71 21.76
CA LEU A 758 7.56 28.33 22.37
C LEU A 758 7.80 28.65 23.86
N ILE A 759 8.47 27.76 24.60
CA ILE A 759 8.84 27.99 26.01
C ILE A 759 9.78 29.18 26.13
N LEU A 760 10.83 29.25 25.30
CA LEU A 760 11.81 30.34 25.34
C LEU A 760 11.23 31.70 24.90
N LEU A 761 10.17 31.70 24.09
CA LEU A 761 9.44 32.92 23.73
C LEU A 761 8.49 33.39 24.85
N ASN A 762 7.89 32.46 25.62
CA ASN A 762 6.84 32.75 26.61
C ASN A 762 7.13 32.13 27.99
N GLU A 763 8.30 32.42 28.57
CA GLU A 763 8.75 31.84 29.85
C GLU A 763 7.76 32.07 31.01
N LYS A 764 7.15 33.26 31.07
CA LYS A 764 6.17 33.62 32.12
C LYS A 764 4.92 32.74 32.03
N TYR A 765 4.31 32.66 30.85
CA TYR A 765 3.12 31.87 30.62
C TYR A 765 3.38 30.36 30.79
N PHE A 766 4.57 29.88 30.40
CA PHE A 766 4.98 28.50 30.69
C PHE A 766 5.05 28.22 32.21
N SER A 767 5.53 29.19 33.00
CA SER A 767 5.54 29.07 34.47
C SER A 767 4.13 28.98 35.04
N ASP A 768 3.22 29.82 34.54
CA ASP A 768 1.81 29.81 34.95
C ASP A 768 1.11 28.49 34.57
N LEU A 769 1.35 28.00 33.34
CA LEU A 769 0.83 26.72 32.85
C LEU A 769 1.36 25.55 33.66
N ARG A 770 2.67 25.53 33.98
CA ARG A 770 3.29 24.55 34.87
C ARG A 770 2.61 24.54 36.24
N ASN A 771 2.44 25.70 36.85
CA ASN A 771 1.81 25.80 38.18
C ASN A 771 0.35 25.34 38.14
N SER A 772 -0.39 25.65 37.07
CA SER A 772 -1.76 25.18 36.86
C SER A 772 -1.84 23.65 36.74
N ILE A 773 -0.96 23.04 35.94
CA ILE A 773 -0.89 21.58 35.76
C ILE A 773 -0.47 20.88 37.05
N VAL A 774 0.46 21.45 37.82
CA VAL A 774 0.87 20.86 39.09
C VAL A 774 -0.27 20.96 40.13
N ASN A 775 -0.92 22.11 40.24
CA ASN A 775 -2.01 22.32 41.20
C ASN A 775 -3.25 21.46 40.90
N SER A 776 -3.45 21.03 39.66
CA SER A 776 -4.53 20.11 39.29
C SER A 776 -4.27 18.65 39.67
N GLN A 777 -3.04 18.30 40.10
CA GLN A 777 -2.70 16.96 40.59
C GLN A 777 -3.02 16.79 42.08
N PRO A 778 -3.29 15.55 42.55
CA PRO A 778 -3.47 15.24 43.97
C PRO A 778 -2.25 15.71 44.82
N PRO A 779 -2.45 16.18 46.07
CA PRO A 779 -1.39 16.77 46.91
C PRO A 779 -0.13 15.90 47.02
N GLU A 780 -0.31 14.58 47.08
CA GLU A 780 0.76 13.59 47.19
C GLU A 780 1.65 13.51 45.94
N LYS A 781 1.15 13.93 44.78
CA LYS A 781 1.84 13.88 43.47
C LYS A 781 2.36 15.24 43.00
N GLN A 782 1.97 16.34 43.67
CA GLN A 782 2.37 17.70 43.28
C GLN A 782 3.89 17.87 43.32
N GLN A 783 4.56 17.34 44.35
CA GLN A 783 6.01 17.44 44.49
C GLN A 783 6.76 16.64 43.40
N ALA A 784 6.27 15.45 43.06
CA ALA A 784 6.83 14.64 41.96
C ALA A 784 6.64 15.33 40.60
N MET A 785 5.46 15.92 40.37
CA MET A 785 5.17 16.67 39.14
C MET A 785 6.05 17.92 39.01
N HIS A 786 6.30 18.64 40.12
CA HIS A 786 7.26 19.75 40.14
C HIS A 786 8.65 19.32 39.70
N LEU A 787 9.16 18.20 40.23
CA LEU A 787 10.47 17.66 39.87
C LEU A 787 10.56 17.28 38.39
N CYS A 788 9.49 16.68 37.82
CA CYS A 788 9.44 16.35 36.39
C CYS A 788 9.65 17.60 35.52
N PHE A 789 8.95 18.71 35.84
CA PHE A 789 9.10 19.96 35.09
C PHE A 789 10.46 20.66 35.29
N GLU A 790 11.13 20.45 36.43
CA GLU A 790 12.51 20.91 36.62
C GLU A 790 13.50 20.11 35.76
N ASN A 791 13.38 18.77 35.77
CA ASN A 791 14.19 17.88 34.94
C ASN A 791 14.02 18.17 33.43
N LEU A 792 12.80 18.55 33.00
CA LEU A 792 12.53 18.94 31.62
C LEU A 792 13.45 20.08 31.14
N MET A 793 13.69 21.08 31.99
CA MET A 793 14.50 22.26 31.67
C MET A 793 15.96 22.14 32.12
N GLU A 794 16.38 20.99 32.64
CA GLU A 794 17.72 20.80 33.20
C GLU A 794 18.81 20.95 32.14
N GLY A 795 19.67 21.95 32.34
CA GLY A 795 20.80 22.27 31.47
C GLY A 795 20.41 22.73 30.06
N ILE A 796 19.19 23.26 29.91
CA ILE A 796 18.72 23.94 28.71
C ILE A 796 19.14 25.41 28.75
N GLU A 797 19.90 25.83 27.74
CA GLU A 797 20.34 27.22 27.60
C GLU A 797 19.30 28.06 26.85
N ARG A 798 19.36 29.40 26.97
CA ARG A 798 18.47 30.31 26.22
C ARG A 798 18.93 30.49 24.78
N ASN A 799 18.94 29.42 24.00
CA ASN A 799 19.24 29.41 22.57
C ASN A 799 18.54 28.26 21.84
N LEU A 800 18.42 28.37 20.51
CA LEU A 800 17.80 27.35 19.65
C LEU A 800 18.83 26.61 18.80
N LEU A 801 20.03 26.36 19.35
CA LEU A 801 21.05 25.56 18.66
C LEU A 801 20.65 24.08 18.65
N THR A 802 21.08 23.35 17.63
CA THR A 802 20.76 21.91 17.45
C THR A 802 21.10 21.10 18.70
N LYS A 803 22.30 21.31 19.29
CA LYS A 803 22.71 20.63 20.52
C LYS A 803 21.74 20.83 21.69
N ASN A 804 21.21 22.05 21.84
CA ASN A 804 20.28 22.38 22.92
C ASN A 804 18.89 21.77 22.67
N ARG A 805 18.44 21.75 21.41
CA ARG A 805 17.21 21.06 20.98
C ARG A 805 17.27 19.55 21.19
N ASP A 806 18.41 18.93 20.87
CA ASP A 806 18.60 17.49 21.05
C ASP A 806 18.58 17.12 22.55
N ARG A 807 19.23 17.95 23.39
CA ARG A 807 19.18 17.81 24.85
C ARG A 807 17.74 17.94 25.39
N PHE A 808 17.00 18.97 24.96
CA PHE A 808 15.60 19.13 25.35
C PHE A 808 14.73 17.93 24.93
N THR A 809 14.98 17.38 23.75
CA THR A 809 14.24 16.19 23.26
C THR A 809 14.50 14.96 24.12
N GLN A 810 15.73 14.77 24.61
CA GLN A 810 16.06 13.72 25.57
C GLN A 810 15.35 13.93 26.90
N ASN A 811 15.41 15.16 27.45
CA ASN A 811 14.72 15.51 28.70
C ASN A 811 13.20 15.30 28.58
N LEU A 812 12.59 15.68 27.45
CA LEU A 812 11.16 15.48 27.18
C LEU A 812 10.76 14.00 27.16
N SER A 813 11.66 13.13 26.69
CA SER A 813 11.43 11.68 26.68
C SER A 813 11.40 11.10 28.10
N ALA A 814 12.31 11.56 28.96
CA ALA A 814 12.31 11.19 30.37
C ALA A 814 11.06 11.76 31.09
N PHE A 815 10.75 13.04 30.86
CA PHE A 815 9.58 13.74 31.39
C PHE A 815 8.28 12.96 31.11
N ARG A 816 8.03 12.59 29.85
CA ARG A 816 6.81 11.87 29.48
C ARG A 816 6.69 10.50 30.15
N ARG A 817 7.79 9.76 30.28
CA ARG A 817 7.81 8.47 30.97
C ARG A 817 7.44 8.65 32.45
N GLU A 818 8.07 9.60 33.12
CA GLU A 818 7.85 9.89 34.54
C GLU A 818 6.42 10.39 34.82
N VAL A 819 5.87 11.22 33.93
CA VAL A 819 4.48 11.70 34.00
C VAL A 819 3.49 10.54 33.79
N ASN A 820 3.72 9.67 32.81
CA ASN A 820 2.86 8.51 32.56
C ASN A 820 2.87 7.51 33.73
N ASP A 821 4.04 7.27 34.33
CA ASP A 821 4.18 6.40 35.51
C ASP A 821 3.46 7.00 36.72
N SER A 822 3.50 8.33 36.90
CA SER A 822 2.76 9.05 37.93
C SER A 822 1.23 8.97 37.73
N MET A 823 0.76 9.04 36.48
CA MET A 823 -0.67 8.99 36.13
C MET A 823 -1.28 7.58 36.27
N LYS A 824 -0.54 6.51 35.92
CA LYS A 824 -1.02 5.11 36.01
C LYS A 824 -1.23 4.59 37.44
N ASN A 825 -0.53 5.14 38.42
CA ASN A 825 -0.64 4.73 39.83
C ASN A 825 -1.87 5.32 40.55
N SER A 826 -3.04 5.43 39.89
CA SER A 826 -4.25 6.09 40.42
C SER A 826 -5.43 5.15 40.74
N THR A 827 -5.30 3.84 40.53
CA THR A 827 -6.44 2.88 40.71
C THR A 827 -6.29 1.84 41.83
N TYR A 828 -5.30 1.94 42.73
CA TYR A 828 -5.20 1.04 43.89
C TYR A 828 -5.07 1.84 45.19
N GLY A 829 -6.20 2.23 45.76
CA GLY A 829 -6.23 2.94 47.03
C GLY A 829 -7.63 3.21 47.55
N VAL A 830 -8.49 2.18 47.63
CA VAL A 830 -9.69 2.25 48.48
C VAL A 830 -9.47 1.32 49.67
N ASN A 831 -9.37 1.97 50.83
CA ASN A 831 -9.14 1.40 52.16
C ASN A 831 -10.19 0.34 52.53
N SER A 832 -9.72 -0.89 52.80
CA SER A 832 -10.49 -1.95 53.47
C SER A 832 -9.97 -2.13 54.89
N ASN A 833 -10.17 -1.15 55.79
CA ASN A 833 -9.82 -1.31 57.21
C ASN A 833 -10.65 -0.51 58.23
N ASP A 834 -11.82 0.05 57.88
CA ASP A 834 -12.72 0.69 58.87
C ASP A 834 -14.15 0.12 58.83
N MET A 835 -14.28 -1.18 59.10
CA MET A 835 -15.54 -1.77 59.59
C MET A 835 -15.22 -2.86 60.63
N MET A 836 -14.84 -2.44 61.83
CA MET A 836 -15.00 -3.20 63.08
C MET A 836 -15.02 -2.18 64.23
N SER A 837 -16.20 -1.60 64.50
CA SER A 837 -16.63 -1.00 65.78
C SER A 837 -18.14 -0.83 65.73
#